data_AF-A0A8H6FHG5-F1
#
_entry.id   AF-A0A8H6FHG5-F1
#
_cell.length_a   1.000
_cell.length_b   1.000
_cell.length_c   1.000
_cell.angle_alpha   90.00
_cell.angle_beta   90.00
_cell.angle_gamma   90.00
#
_symmetry.space_group_name_H-M   'P 1'
#
loop_
_entity.id
_entity.type
_entity.pdbx_description
1 polymer ?
#
loop_
_entity_poly.entity_id
_entity_poly.type
_entity_poly.pdbx_seq_one_letter_code
_entity_poly.pdbx_strand_id
1 'polypeptide(L)'
;MARTRAQEHADESKPKYSPKEPKPRGRTAATAEDQRKTTGRKDRKRNVDDVENAKDEQAPVSKKSKTADSTSTEDTKPNPSAVDMSKLDTILSSYGVHPLQDTSLPRRNEPTPETVLALLYLAMLSSARISHELAYKSLQCLIEAGYQDIETLKRSTWQERTEVLTKGGYTRYREKTATALGEMADFIEKEYGALYLNDGSPTQNLPLTPFTSTDNDLNNLLKKADSSPIKVRKLLQGIKGIGKVGTDIFFDVAQGIWPPLAPFIDPRSVETAKHCGLGSDVEALWDAVGKNPVEMCKLSSALTMVRLEKKEKEFRQNRAQSKISKAFPEAMETIKQTVAQNMGIKGSHEQVPEGQRFDLDDTPNLKGKVAVITGGSEGIGYGASHTLLSHGIEKLFILSVSKEVVDGSINAIKEEMGEETAKKVTWLECDLSDWKKVKQTADKIAGSTDRIDILINNAARGIMTYQLTDYGVDRHMAVNHMAHVILTSHLLPILKKTASNGNTVRISNQASNAHQATPSDTKFESLDELNRDLGPNGQYGRSKLAAILYSRYLNRHLTSSHPNILVNATHPGFVETKMSSQDIHEPYPLGGYAMSVGMAPLKKNIMQGCVSTVFAATATTKSGEYICPPAVPESGNAMAQDEQLGENLMKLTREIVKEKTYEDSAAKGCPFTDY
;
A
#
# COMPACT_ATOMS: atom_id res chain seq x y z
N MET A 1 20.49 -18.06 68.52
CA MET A 1 20.56 -17.04 69.60
C MET A 1 21.49 -15.95 69.10
N ALA A 2 21.26 -14.65 69.16
CA ALA A 2 20.17 -13.73 69.49
C ALA A 2 20.59 -12.40 68.78
N ARG A 3 19.70 -11.72 68.02
CA ARG A 3 19.04 -10.42 68.37
C ARG A 3 20.04 -9.28 68.66
N THR A 4 19.91 -8.02 68.23
CA THR A 4 18.80 -7.11 67.81
C THR A 4 19.47 -5.77 67.41
N ARG A 5 19.13 -5.02 66.36
CA ARG A 5 17.93 -4.19 66.04
C ARG A 5 17.80 -2.86 66.82
N ALA A 6 17.86 -1.74 66.07
CA ALA A 6 17.04 -0.51 66.14
C ALA A 6 17.47 0.31 64.89
N GLN A 7 16.70 0.65 63.85
CA GLN A 7 15.28 1.00 63.61
C GLN A 7 14.82 2.32 64.26
N GLU A 8 14.83 3.38 63.45
CA GLU A 8 13.86 4.47 63.51
C GLU A 8 13.18 4.60 62.13
N HIS A 9 11.90 4.90 62.17
CA HIS A 9 10.90 4.85 61.10
C HIS A 9 10.27 6.25 60.92
N ALA A 10 9.55 6.38 59.79
CA ALA A 10 8.54 7.37 59.42
C ALA A 10 9.07 8.59 58.65
N ASP A 11 8.44 9.06 57.57
CA ASP A 11 7.05 8.87 57.13
C ASP A 11 6.91 9.08 55.61
N GLU A 12 6.05 8.28 54.98
CA GLU A 12 5.62 8.40 53.58
C GLU A 12 4.40 9.32 53.50
N SER A 13 4.36 10.28 52.58
CA SER A 13 3.06 10.82 52.13
C SER A 13 3.06 11.16 50.64
N LYS A 14 2.19 10.44 49.92
CA LYS A 14 1.84 10.57 48.49
C LYS A 14 1.01 11.84 48.23
N PRO A 15 1.15 12.52 47.08
CA PRO A 15 0.21 13.58 46.70
C PRO A 15 -1.08 13.00 46.11
N LYS A 16 -2.22 13.33 46.75
CA LYS A 16 -3.58 13.08 46.24
C LYS A 16 -3.94 14.14 45.19
N TYR A 17 -4.15 13.71 43.95
CA TYR A 17 -4.82 14.51 42.91
C TYR A 17 -6.33 14.46 43.18
N SER A 18 -6.97 15.63 43.31
CA SER A 18 -8.43 15.74 43.46
C SER A 18 -9.02 16.50 42.27
N PRO A 19 -10.19 16.09 41.71
CA PRO A 19 -10.75 16.67 40.50
C PRO A 19 -11.40 18.04 40.79
N LYS A 20 -11.12 19.04 39.96
CA LYS A 20 -11.83 20.33 39.99
C LYS A 20 -13.20 20.19 39.33
N GLU A 21 -14.27 20.26 40.12
CA GLU A 21 -15.64 20.49 39.62
C GLU A 21 -15.84 21.95 39.18
N PRO A 22 -16.67 22.21 38.16
CA PRO A 22 -16.94 23.54 37.64
C PRO A 22 -18.05 24.24 38.45
N LYS A 23 -17.88 25.53 38.77
CA LYS A 23 -18.96 26.38 39.30
C LYS A 23 -19.60 27.27 38.23
N PRO A 24 -20.91 27.59 38.37
CA PRO A 24 -21.78 27.99 37.28
C PRO A 24 -21.92 29.51 37.15
N ARG A 25 -22.10 29.99 35.91
CA ARG A 25 -22.72 31.27 35.51
C ARG A 25 -23.41 30.96 34.18
N GLY A 26 -24.66 31.30 33.88
CA GLY A 26 -25.59 32.27 34.41
C GLY A 26 -26.36 32.77 33.18
N ARG A 27 -27.66 32.45 33.11
CA ARG A 27 -28.57 32.79 32.00
C ARG A 27 -28.67 34.30 31.78
N THR A 28 -28.69 34.71 30.52
CA THR A 28 -29.49 35.87 30.07
C THR A 28 -30.22 35.48 28.79
N ALA A 29 -31.55 35.40 28.91
CA ALA A 29 -32.48 35.41 27.81
C ALA A 29 -32.83 36.87 27.50
N ALA A 30 -32.90 37.22 26.22
CA ALA A 30 -33.67 38.36 25.74
C ALA A 30 -34.37 37.95 24.44
N THR A 31 -35.69 37.99 24.53
CA THR A 31 -36.72 37.77 23.52
C THR A 31 -37.02 39.06 22.74
N ALA A 32 -37.32 38.93 21.44
CA ALA A 32 -38.30 39.72 20.67
C ALA A 32 -38.47 39.01 19.31
N GLU A 33 -39.56 38.26 19.08
CA GLU A 33 -40.80 38.69 18.39
C GLU A 33 -40.53 39.29 17.00
N ASP A 34 -40.78 38.55 15.92
CA ASP A 34 -42.06 38.30 15.24
C ASP A 34 -42.30 39.36 14.14
N GLN A 35 -42.27 38.90 12.88
CA GLN A 35 -43.20 39.35 11.85
C GLN A 35 -43.27 38.34 10.69
N ARG A 36 -44.38 37.61 10.69
CA ARG A 36 -44.97 36.86 9.56
C ARG A 36 -45.16 37.72 8.31
N LYS A 37 -45.03 37.07 7.13
CA LYS A 37 -45.96 37.13 5.97
C LYS A 37 -45.57 36.02 4.99
N THR A 38 -46.20 34.84 5.05
CA THR A 38 -47.33 34.38 4.20
C THR A 38 -47.11 34.56 2.69
N THR A 39 -47.05 33.43 1.97
CA THR A 39 -47.82 33.01 0.77
C THR A 39 -47.04 31.85 0.14
N GLY A 40 -47.58 30.72 -0.31
CA GLY A 40 -48.94 30.25 -0.50
C GLY A 40 -48.80 28.98 -1.34
N ARG A 41 -49.22 27.84 -0.81
CA ARG A 41 -49.27 26.54 -1.48
C ARG A 41 -50.54 26.50 -2.32
N LYS A 42 -50.47 26.11 -3.60
CA LYS A 42 -51.65 25.67 -4.36
C LYS A 42 -51.34 24.42 -5.17
N ASP A 43 -52.09 23.39 -4.82
CA ASP A 43 -52.35 22.18 -5.58
C ASP A 43 -52.92 22.49 -6.97
N ARG A 44 -52.65 21.60 -7.94
CA ARG A 44 -53.67 21.19 -8.91
C ARG A 44 -53.45 19.75 -9.36
N LYS A 45 -54.43 18.92 -8.96
CA LYS A 45 -54.77 17.59 -9.46
C LYS A 45 -55.54 17.69 -10.79
N ARG A 46 -55.59 16.54 -11.47
CA ARG A 46 -56.59 16.06 -12.47
C ARG A 46 -56.36 16.53 -13.92
N ASN A 47 -56.48 15.68 -14.95
CA ASN A 47 -57.39 14.57 -15.15
C ASN A 47 -56.82 13.43 -16.02
N VAL A 48 -57.46 12.27 -15.86
CA VAL A 48 -57.44 11.07 -16.70
C VAL A 48 -58.37 11.29 -17.91
N ASP A 49 -58.13 10.61 -19.04
CA ASP A 49 -59.17 9.93 -19.82
C ASP A 49 -58.55 9.10 -20.94
N ASP A 50 -59.11 7.90 -21.07
CA ASP A 50 -58.80 6.75 -21.92
C ASP A 50 -59.00 6.99 -23.44
N VAL A 51 -58.44 6.13 -24.30
CA VAL A 51 -59.17 5.36 -25.34
C VAL A 51 -58.32 4.16 -25.80
N GLU A 52 -59.02 3.05 -25.97
CA GLU A 52 -58.61 1.66 -26.24
C GLU A 52 -58.16 1.33 -27.69
N ASN A 53 -57.48 0.17 -27.78
CA ASN A 53 -57.72 -0.99 -28.67
C ASN A 53 -57.24 -1.11 -30.13
N ALA A 54 -56.95 -2.39 -30.42
CA ALA A 54 -56.87 -3.14 -31.70
C ALA A 54 -55.50 -3.10 -32.43
N LYS A 55 -54.73 -4.18 -32.62
CA LYS A 55 -54.91 -5.60 -33.02
C LYS A 55 -54.27 -5.84 -34.40
N ASP A 56 -53.48 -6.92 -34.46
CA ASP A 56 -53.20 -7.84 -35.58
C ASP A 56 -52.66 -7.29 -36.92
N GLU A 57 -51.50 -7.79 -37.37
CA GLU A 57 -51.43 -8.81 -38.44
C GLU A 57 -50.00 -9.24 -38.80
N GLN A 58 -49.93 -10.40 -39.45
CA GLN A 58 -48.78 -11.29 -39.66
C GLN A 58 -47.93 -10.98 -40.91
N ALA A 59 -46.70 -11.52 -40.88
CA ALA A 59 -45.71 -11.89 -41.93
C ALA A 59 -46.25 -12.13 -43.37
N PRO A 60 -45.43 -12.16 -44.49
CA PRO A 60 -44.14 -12.88 -44.57
C PRO A 60 -43.05 -12.46 -45.60
N VAL A 61 -41.83 -12.97 -45.36
CA VAL A 61 -40.84 -13.62 -46.28
C VAL A 61 -40.59 -13.02 -47.69
N SER A 62 -39.33 -12.67 -48.01
CA SER A 62 -38.58 -13.29 -49.12
C SER A 62 -37.10 -12.90 -49.21
N LYS A 63 -36.29 -13.89 -49.59
CA LYS A 63 -34.85 -13.85 -49.88
C LYS A 63 -34.53 -13.02 -51.14
N LYS A 64 -33.36 -12.38 -51.17
CA LYS A 64 -32.42 -12.45 -52.31
C LYS A 64 -31.04 -11.91 -51.97
N SER A 65 -30.03 -12.72 -52.25
CA SER A 65 -28.62 -12.36 -52.35
C SER A 65 -28.37 -11.49 -53.58
N LYS A 66 -27.44 -10.52 -53.46
CA LYS A 66 -26.49 -10.15 -54.51
C LYS A 66 -25.40 -9.23 -53.95
N THR A 67 -24.18 -9.65 -54.23
CA THR A 67 -22.90 -8.95 -54.11
C THR A 67 -22.88 -7.61 -54.84
N ALA A 68 -22.35 -6.55 -54.20
CA ALA A 68 -21.56 -5.52 -54.86
C ALA A 68 -20.83 -4.66 -53.81
N ASP A 69 -19.54 -4.53 -54.07
CA ASP A 69 -18.56 -3.67 -53.43
C ASP A 69 -18.98 -2.19 -53.52
N SER A 70 -19.04 -1.48 -52.41
CA SER A 70 -18.91 -0.02 -52.39
C SER A 70 -18.53 0.48 -50.99
N THR A 71 -17.37 1.11 -50.96
CA THR A 71 -16.85 1.97 -49.92
C THR A 71 -17.87 3.04 -49.53
N SER A 72 -18.43 2.92 -48.33
CA SER A 72 -19.01 4.07 -47.62
C SER A 72 -18.70 3.97 -46.14
N THR A 73 -18.01 5.00 -45.67
CA THR A 73 -17.75 5.31 -44.27
C THR A 73 -19.07 5.62 -43.58
N GLU A 74 -19.65 4.64 -42.88
CA GLU A 74 -20.68 4.90 -41.88
C GLU A 74 -20.02 4.99 -40.50
N ASP A 75 -20.02 6.20 -39.94
CA ASP A 75 -19.82 6.48 -38.53
C ASP A 75 -20.82 5.67 -37.71
N THR A 76 -20.38 4.50 -37.25
CA THR A 76 -21.11 3.69 -36.28
C THR A 76 -21.10 4.42 -34.95
N LYS A 77 -22.26 4.96 -34.55
CA LYS A 77 -22.49 5.36 -33.15
C LYS A 77 -22.16 4.16 -32.25
N PRO A 78 -21.42 4.34 -31.14
CA PRO A 78 -21.04 3.22 -30.29
C PRO A 78 -22.29 2.56 -29.70
N ASN A 79 -22.31 1.22 -29.77
CA ASN A 79 -23.31 0.39 -29.12
C ASN A 79 -23.33 0.69 -27.60
N PRO A 80 -24.43 1.12 -26.97
CA PRO A 80 -24.46 1.54 -25.56
C PRO A 80 -24.29 0.39 -24.56
N SER A 81 -24.20 -0.87 -25.02
CA SER A 81 -24.16 -2.07 -24.17
C SER A 81 -22.77 -2.70 -24.02
N ALA A 82 -21.74 -2.17 -24.68
CA ALA A 82 -20.40 -2.75 -24.58
C ALA A 82 -19.75 -2.34 -23.24
N VAL A 83 -19.47 -3.32 -22.38
CA VAL A 83 -18.68 -3.13 -21.17
C VAL A 83 -17.30 -2.58 -21.57
N ASP A 84 -16.84 -1.53 -20.89
CA ASP A 84 -15.50 -0.99 -21.09
C ASP A 84 -14.47 -1.99 -20.56
N MET A 85 -13.94 -2.82 -21.47
CA MET A 85 -12.99 -3.88 -21.16
C MET A 85 -11.73 -3.35 -20.48
N SER A 86 -11.26 -2.15 -20.84
CA SER A 86 -10.09 -1.55 -20.20
C SER A 86 -10.37 -1.25 -18.72
N LYS A 87 -11.56 -0.75 -18.40
CA LYS A 87 -11.95 -0.50 -17.00
C LYS A 87 -12.21 -1.78 -16.24
N LEU A 88 -12.84 -2.76 -16.88
CA LEU A 88 -13.08 -4.08 -16.30
C LEU A 88 -11.75 -4.74 -15.92
N ASP A 89 -10.80 -4.77 -16.84
CA ASP A 89 -9.45 -5.31 -16.63
C ASP A 89 -8.71 -4.56 -15.51
N THR A 90 -8.86 -3.23 -15.44
CA THR A 90 -8.27 -2.42 -14.36
C THR A 90 -8.88 -2.76 -13.00
N ILE A 91 -10.21 -2.90 -12.92
CA ILE A 91 -10.91 -3.25 -11.68
C ILE A 91 -10.54 -4.67 -11.22
N LEU A 92 -10.52 -5.63 -12.14
CA LEU A 92 -10.13 -7.02 -11.85
C LEU A 92 -8.66 -7.14 -11.47
N SER A 93 -7.74 -6.48 -12.17
CA SER A 93 -6.32 -6.52 -11.82
C SER A 93 -6.00 -5.82 -10.50
N SER A 94 -6.77 -4.78 -10.14
CA SER A 94 -6.52 -3.99 -8.92
C SER A 94 -7.19 -4.58 -7.67
N TYR A 95 -8.38 -5.18 -7.81
CA TYR A 95 -9.22 -5.61 -6.67
C TYR A 95 -9.80 -7.03 -6.83
N GLY A 96 -9.61 -7.70 -7.98
CA GLY A 96 -10.17 -9.01 -8.29
C GLY A 96 -9.40 -10.15 -7.65
N VAL A 97 -9.73 -10.45 -6.39
CA VAL A 97 -9.14 -11.54 -5.61
C VAL A 97 -10.19 -12.58 -5.22
N HIS A 98 -9.74 -13.81 -4.95
CA HIS A 98 -10.65 -14.81 -4.39
C HIS A 98 -11.05 -14.40 -2.97
N PRO A 99 -12.34 -14.50 -2.57
CA PRO A 99 -12.81 -14.08 -1.24
C PRO A 99 -12.09 -14.72 -0.05
N LEU A 100 -11.50 -15.91 -0.25
CA LEU A 100 -10.74 -16.65 0.76
C LEU A 100 -9.22 -16.68 0.51
N GLN A 101 -8.69 -15.81 -0.37
CA GLN A 101 -7.29 -15.84 -0.79
C GLN A 101 -6.29 -15.75 0.37
N ASP A 102 -6.60 -14.94 1.38
CA ASP A 102 -5.75 -14.68 2.54
C ASP A 102 -5.99 -15.65 3.72
N THR A 103 -6.81 -16.68 3.51
CA THR A 103 -7.08 -17.69 4.54
C THR A 103 -6.11 -18.87 4.44
N SER A 104 -5.93 -19.61 5.54
CA SER A 104 -5.11 -20.82 5.58
C SER A 104 -5.74 -22.05 4.92
N LEU A 105 -6.89 -21.91 4.25
CA LEU A 105 -7.60 -23.03 3.61
C LEU A 105 -6.88 -23.51 2.34
N PRO A 106 -6.51 -24.80 2.24
CA PRO A 106 -5.68 -25.30 1.15
C PRO A 106 -6.43 -25.43 -0.18
N ARG A 107 -7.72 -25.83 -0.16
CA ARG A 107 -8.54 -26.10 -1.35
C ARG A 107 -9.61 -25.05 -1.58
N ARG A 108 -9.26 -23.77 -1.37
CA ARG A 108 -10.19 -22.63 -1.39
C ARG A 108 -10.92 -22.39 -2.72
N ASN A 109 -10.46 -22.97 -3.83
CA ASN A 109 -11.08 -22.85 -5.15
C ASN A 109 -11.97 -24.05 -5.50
N GLU A 110 -12.12 -25.01 -4.59
CA GLU A 110 -12.95 -26.20 -4.76
C GLU A 110 -14.18 -26.13 -3.84
N PRO A 111 -15.31 -26.74 -4.22
CA PRO A 111 -16.50 -26.80 -3.37
C PRO A 111 -16.32 -27.84 -2.25
N THR A 112 -15.29 -27.69 -1.42
CA THR A 112 -15.11 -28.54 -0.23
C THR A 112 -16.03 -28.07 0.90
N PRO A 113 -16.45 -28.96 1.83
CA PRO A 113 -17.28 -28.57 2.96
C PRO A 113 -16.72 -27.37 3.73
N GLU A 114 -15.40 -27.37 3.96
CA GLU A 114 -14.68 -26.32 4.68
C GLU A 114 -14.73 -24.99 3.94
N THR A 115 -14.58 -25.02 2.62
CA THR A 115 -14.57 -23.83 1.77
C THR A 115 -15.97 -23.20 1.72
N VAL A 116 -17.01 -24.01 1.50
CA VAL A 116 -18.40 -23.52 1.46
C VAL A 116 -18.80 -22.95 2.82
N LEU A 117 -18.41 -23.61 3.91
CA LEU A 117 -18.69 -23.15 5.26
C LEU A 117 -17.96 -21.84 5.60
N ALA A 118 -16.71 -21.69 5.17
CA ALA A 118 -15.96 -20.42 5.31
C ALA A 118 -16.61 -19.27 4.52
N LEU A 119 -17.11 -19.52 3.31
CA LEU A 119 -17.87 -18.52 2.54
C LEU A 119 -19.19 -18.14 3.24
N LEU A 120 -19.85 -19.11 3.88
CA LEU A 120 -21.05 -18.84 4.68
C LEU A 120 -20.75 -17.97 5.90
N TYR A 121 -19.63 -18.22 6.59
CA TYR A 121 -19.15 -17.36 7.67
C TYR A 121 -18.84 -15.96 7.19
N LEU A 122 -18.14 -15.82 6.06
CA LEU A 122 -17.83 -14.53 5.47
C LEU A 122 -19.12 -13.73 5.18
N ALA A 123 -20.12 -14.39 4.59
CA ALA A 123 -21.42 -13.80 4.31
C ALA A 123 -22.17 -13.38 5.59
N MET A 124 -22.16 -14.23 6.62
CA MET A 124 -22.78 -13.93 7.91
C MET A 124 -22.12 -12.70 8.57
N LEU A 125 -20.79 -12.69 8.67
CA LEU A 125 -20.02 -11.62 9.32
C LEU A 125 -20.15 -10.30 8.56
N SER A 126 -20.05 -10.34 7.23
CA SER A 126 -20.12 -9.16 6.36
C SER A 126 -21.53 -8.57 6.23
N SER A 127 -22.56 -9.31 6.63
CA SER A 127 -23.94 -8.81 6.65
C SER A 127 -24.22 -7.85 7.82
N ALA A 128 -23.36 -7.84 8.85
CA ALA A 128 -23.48 -6.95 9.99
C ALA A 128 -22.92 -5.54 9.68
N ARG A 129 -23.36 -4.53 10.45
CA ARG A 129 -22.83 -3.15 10.34
C ARG A 129 -21.46 -3.05 11.02
N ILE A 130 -20.46 -3.68 10.42
CA ILE A 130 -19.06 -3.68 10.81
C ILE A 130 -18.18 -3.35 9.59
N SER A 131 -16.89 -3.07 9.80
CA SER A 131 -15.97 -2.94 8.68
C SER A 131 -15.71 -4.30 8.03
N HIS A 132 -15.45 -4.29 6.74
CA HIS A 132 -15.06 -5.48 5.98
C HIS A 132 -13.79 -6.13 6.56
N GLU A 133 -12.83 -5.30 7.00
CA GLU A 133 -11.61 -5.74 7.67
C GLU A 133 -11.90 -6.57 8.93
N LEU A 134 -12.84 -6.13 9.77
CA LEU A 134 -13.23 -6.89 10.96
C LEU A 134 -13.93 -8.20 10.59
N ALA A 135 -14.72 -8.23 9.51
CA ALA A 135 -15.35 -9.46 9.04
C ALA A 135 -14.30 -10.50 8.62
N TYR A 136 -13.30 -10.08 7.84
CA TYR A 136 -12.20 -10.94 7.37
C TYR A 136 -11.29 -11.41 8.51
N LYS A 137 -10.89 -10.51 9.40
CA LYS A 137 -10.10 -10.88 10.59
C LYS A 137 -10.83 -11.90 11.46
N SER A 138 -12.14 -11.74 11.59
CA SER A 138 -12.97 -12.67 12.37
C SER A 138 -13.16 -14.01 11.68
N LEU A 139 -13.31 -14.02 10.35
CA LEU A 139 -13.30 -15.24 9.56
C LEU A 139 -12.00 -16.02 9.75
N GLN A 140 -10.85 -15.34 9.69
CA GLN A 140 -9.55 -15.96 9.90
C GLN A 140 -9.43 -16.59 11.29
N CYS A 141 -9.91 -15.91 12.34
CA CYS A 141 -9.94 -16.50 13.69
C CYS A 141 -10.86 -17.73 13.78
N LEU A 142 -12.00 -17.76 13.08
CA LEU A 142 -12.85 -18.96 13.02
C LEU A 142 -12.12 -20.13 12.34
N ILE A 143 -11.38 -19.87 11.26
CA ILE A 143 -10.60 -20.89 10.54
C ILE A 143 -9.42 -21.40 11.39
N GLU A 144 -8.72 -20.51 12.09
CA GLU A 144 -7.63 -20.87 13.01
C GLU A 144 -8.12 -21.67 14.22
N ALA A 145 -9.36 -21.44 14.65
CA ALA A 145 -10.01 -22.23 15.69
C ALA A 145 -10.50 -23.60 15.18
N GLY A 146 -10.32 -23.91 13.89
CA GLY A 146 -10.76 -25.17 13.29
C GLY A 146 -12.25 -25.21 12.95
N TYR A 147 -12.99 -24.10 13.01
CA TYR A 147 -14.44 -24.08 12.79
C TYR A 147 -14.87 -24.21 11.33
N GLN A 148 -13.93 -24.27 10.39
CA GLN A 148 -14.17 -24.77 9.03
C GLN A 148 -14.54 -26.26 9.01
N ASP A 149 -14.27 -26.98 10.11
CA ASP A 149 -14.86 -28.28 10.41
C ASP A 149 -16.11 -28.09 11.28
N ILE A 150 -17.25 -28.53 10.76
CA ILE A 150 -18.57 -28.37 11.39
C ILE A 150 -18.67 -29.14 12.71
N GLU A 151 -17.97 -30.29 12.83
CA GLU A 151 -17.93 -31.07 14.07
C GLU A 151 -17.18 -30.34 15.17
N THR A 152 -16.05 -29.73 14.81
CA THR A 152 -15.29 -28.86 15.72
C THR A 152 -16.13 -27.65 16.15
N LEU A 153 -16.86 -27.02 15.22
CA LEU A 153 -17.77 -25.93 15.57
C LEU A 153 -18.88 -26.39 16.53
N LYS A 154 -19.50 -27.54 16.27
CA LYS A 154 -20.58 -28.08 17.11
C LYS A 154 -20.12 -28.40 18.54
N ARG A 155 -18.93 -28.98 18.68
CA ARG A 155 -18.34 -29.31 20.00
C ARG A 155 -17.93 -28.08 20.80
N SER A 156 -17.68 -26.96 20.13
CA SER A 156 -17.34 -25.72 20.82
C SER A 156 -18.48 -25.25 21.73
N THR A 157 -18.10 -24.61 22.83
CA THR A 157 -19.02 -23.93 23.73
C THR A 157 -19.35 -22.53 23.19
N TRP A 158 -20.45 -21.96 23.68
CA TRP A 158 -20.79 -20.57 23.36
C TRP A 158 -19.69 -19.59 23.76
N GLN A 159 -18.98 -19.86 24.87
CA GLN A 159 -17.92 -19.01 25.37
C GLN A 159 -16.68 -19.06 24.47
N GLU A 160 -16.24 -20.25 24.04
CA GLU A 160 -15.14 -20.39 23.07
C GLU A 160 -15.43 -19.65 21.77
N ARG A 161 -16.64 -19.81 21.21
CA ARG A 161 -17.05 -19.06 20.00
C ARG A 161 -17.02 -17.54 20.21
N THR A 162 -17.45 -17.09 21.39
CA THR A 162 -17.43 -15.66 21.75
C THR A 162 -16.00 -15.13 21.87
N GLU A 163 -15.08 -15.91 22.43
CA GLU A 163 -13.66 -15.58 22.55
C GLU A 163 -12.97 -15.52 21.17
N VAL A 164 -13.25 -16.48 20.30
CA VAL A 164 -12.75 -16.49 18.91
C VAL A 164 -13.21 -15.25 18.15
N LEU A 165 -14.50 -14.90 18.23
CA LEU A 165 -15.05 -13.68 17.61
C LEU A 165 -14.46 -12.40 18.24
N THR A 166 -14.16 -12.41 19.54
CA THR A 166 -13.50 -11.29 20.23
C THR A 166 -12.07 -11.10 19.75
N LYS A 167 -11.33 -12.19 19.56
CA LYS A 167 -9.96 -12.18 19.01
C LYS A 167 -9.92 -11.58 17.60
N GLY A 168 -10.96 -11.85 16.81
CA GLY A 168 -11.21 -11.23 15.50
C GLY A 168 -11.60 -9.75 15.53
N GLY A 169 -11.89 -9.19 16.70
CA GLY A 169 -12.37 -7.81 16.86
C GLY A 169 -13.88 -7.65 16.63
N TYR A 170 -14.64 -8.74 16.46
CA TYR A 170 -16.09 -8.74 16.23
C TYR A 170 -16.91 -8.49 17.51
N THR A 171 -16.47 -7.55 18.34
CA THR A 171 -16.95 -7.43 19.73
C THR A 171 -18.42 -7.02 19.83
N ARG A 172 -18.91 -6.14 18.94
CA ARG A 172 -20.26 -5.57 19.05
C ARG A 172 -21.39 -6.59 18.91
N TYR A 173 -21.19 -7.62 18.08
CA TYR A 173 -22.22 -8.62 17.79
C TYR A 173 -21.78 -10.06 18.16
N ARG A 174 -20.62 -10.22 18.84
CA ARG A 174 -20.01 -11.52 19.17
C ARG A 174 -20.97 -12.51 19.81
N GLU A 175 -21.77 -12.07 20.77
CA GLU A 175 -22.65 -12.96 21.56
C GLU A 175 -23.77 -13.52 20.68
N LYS A 176 -24.44 -12.64 19.93
CA LYS A 176 -25.49 -13.02 18.98
C LYS A 176 -24.94 -13.92 17.88
N THR A 177 -23.74 -13.61 17.37
CA THR A 177 -23.11 -14.40 16.31
C THR A 177 -22.58 -15.74 16.83
N ALA A 178 -22.07 -15.81 18.06
CA ALA A 178 -21.68 -17.07 18.70
C ALA A 178 -22.88 -18.00 18.91
N THR A 179 -24.04 -17.47 19.27
CA THR A 179 -25.30 -18.23 19.31
C THR A 179 -25.70 -18.70 17.91
N ALA A 180 -25.66 -17.81 16.91
CA ALA A 180 -26.01 -18.15 15.53
C ALA A 180 -25.09 -19.24 14.94
N LEU A 181 -23.78 -19.20 15.26
CA LEU A 181 -22.82 -20.23 14.84
C LEU A 181 -23.14 -21.60 15.43
N GLY A 182 -23.47 -21.68 16.72
CA GLY A 182 -23.86 -22.95 17.35
C GLY A 182 -25.13 -23.53 16.70
N GLU A 183 -26.16 -22.70 16.55
CA GLU A 183 -27.41 -23.13 15.92
C GLU A 183 -27.26 -23.44 14.43
N MET A 184 -26.33 -22.78 13.74
CA MET A 184 -25.97 -23.09 12.35
C MET A 184 -25.38 -24.50 12.23
N ALA A 185 -24.50 -24.90 13.16
CA ALA A 185 -23.94 -26.24 13.17
C ALA A 185 -25.03 -27.31 13.35
N ASP A 186 -25.91 -27.14 14.34
CA ASP A 186 -27.04 -28.04 14.57
C ASP A 186 -27.99 -28.11 13.37
N PHE A 187 -28.25 -26.97 12.72
CA PHE A 187 -29.12 -26.91 11.55
C PHE A 187 -28.49 -27.61 10.35
N ILE A 188 -27.20 -27.40 10.08
CA ILE A 188 -26.51 -28.00 8.93
C ILE A 188 -26.48 -29.52 9.06
N GLU A 189 -26.15 -30.05 10.24
CA GLU A 189 -26.19 -31.48 10.51
C GLU A 189 -27.60 -32.05 10.34
N LYS A 190 -28.61 -31.39 10.91
CA LYS A 190 -30.00 -31.88 10.83
C LYS A 190 -30.54 -31.90 9.39
N GLU A 191 -30.29 -30.85 8.63
CA GLU A 191 -30.93 -30.65 7.32
C GLU A 191 -30.10 -31.13 6.12
N TYR A 192 -28.78 -31.24 6.32
CA TYR A 192 -27.79 -31.51 5.27
C TYR A 192 -26.72 -32.53 5.69
N GLY A 193 -26.75 -33.04 6.92
CA GLY A 193 -26.00 -34.23 7.33
C GLY A 193 -26.56 -35.48 6.67
N ALA A 194 -25.70 -36.44 6.32
CA ALA A 194 -26.17 -37.73 5.85
C ALA A 194 -26.95 -38.40 6.99
N LEU A 195 -28.18 -38.83 6.75
CA LEU A 195 -28.76 -40.06 7.32
C LEU A 195 -30.12 -40.36 6.67
N TYR A 196 -30.35 -41.65 6.40
CA TYR A 196 -31.55 -42.33 5.91
C TYR A 196 -31.73 -42.44 4.38
N LEU A 197 -31.87 -43.70 3.93
CA LEU A 197 -32.54 -44.04 2.67
C LEU A 197 -33.98 -43.49 2.73
N ASN A 198 -34.57 -43.25 1.56
CA ASN A 198 -35.91 -42.64 1.39
C ASN A 198 -37.07 -43.35 2.13
N ASP A 199 -36.82 -44.49 2.78
CA ASP A 199 -37.80 -45.28 3.53
C ASP A 199 -37.76 -45.10 5.06
N GLY A 200 -36.84 -44.30 5.59
CA GLY A 200 -36.76 -43.99 7.02
C GLY A 200 -36.16 -45.10 7.89
N SER A 201 -35.50 -46.12 7.32
CA SER A 201 -34.79 -47.15 8.09
C SER A 201 -33.34 -46.75 8.42
N PRO A 202 -32.84 -46.95 9.67
CA PRO A 202 -31.43 -46.72 9.99
C PRO A 202 -30.54 -47.70 9.23
N THR A 203 -29.37 -47.24 8.76
CA THR A 203 -28.32 -48.10 8.20
C THR A 203 -27.71 -48.96 9.31
N GLN A 204 -28.38 -50.04 9.68
CA GLN A 204 -27.78 -51.07 10.52
C GLN A 204 -26.87 -51.98 9.70
N ASN A 205 -25.68 -52.22 10.25
CA ASN A 205 -24.67 -53.21 9.86
C ASN A 205 -23.73 -52.83 8.71
N LEU A 206 -22.88 -51.82 8.95
CA LEU A 206 -21.48 -51.91 8.53
C LEU A 206 -20.57 -51.70 9.75
N PRO A 207 -19.39 -52.37 9.78
CA PRO A 207 -18.50 -52.34 10.93
C PRO A 207 -18.05 -50.91 11.20
N LEU A 208 -17.86 -50.59 12.48
CA LEU A 208 -17.34 -49.31 12.98
C LEU A 208 -15.99 -48.96 12.32
N THR A 209 -16.02 -48.35 11.15
CA THR A 209 -14.96 -47.48 10.66
C THR A 209 -15.19 -46.09 11.25
N PRO A 210 -14.14 -45.34 11.62
CA PRO A 210 -14.32 -43.99 12.14
C PRO A 210 -15.11 -43.16 11.13
N PHE A 211 -16.20 -42.53 11.59
CA PHE A 211 -17.01 -41.59 10.79
C PHE A 211 -16.08 -40.62 10.07
N THR A 212 -16.06 -40.64 8.74
CA THR A 212 -15.30 -39.69 7.92
C THR A 212 -16.10 -38.40 7.82
N SER A 213 -15.41 -37.25 7.84
CA SER A 213 -15.97 -35.88 7.81
C SER A 213 -16.77 -35.50 6.54
N THR A 214 -17.15 -36.48 5.73
CA THR A 214 -17.76 -36.32 4.40
C THR A 214 -19.28 -36.27 4.41
N ASP A 215 -19.92 -36.46 5.58
CA ASP A 215 -21.39 -36.60 5.68
C ASP A 215 -22.12 -35.32 6.12
N ASN A 216 -21.48 -34.39 6.83
CA ASN A 216 -22.04 -33.10 7.25
C ASN A 216 -21.60 -31.96 6.30
N ASP A 217 -22.02 -32.06 5.03
CA ASP A 217 -21.54 -31.22 3.93
C ASP A 217 -22.59 -30.20 3.47
N LEU A 218 -22.30 -28.92 3.60
CA LEU A 218 -23.16 -27.83 3.13
C LEU A 218 -23.36 -27.84 1.60
N ASN A 219 -22.53 -28.53 0.82
CA ASN A 219 -22.80 -28.79 -0.59
C ASN A 219 -24.10 -29.59 -0.82
N ASN A 220 -24.58 -30.34 0.17
CA ASN A 220 -25.88 -31.00 0.08
C ASN A 220 -27.04 -30.00 -0.02
N LEU A 221 -26.85 -28.74 0.40
CA LEU A 221 -27.81 -27.66 0.15
C LEU A 221 -27.99 -27.41 -1.35
N LEU A 222 -26.89 -27.34 -2.11
CA LEU A 222 -26.95 -27.16 -3.57
C LEU A 222 -27.64 -28.35 -4.25
N LYS A 223 -27.36 -29.58 -3.78
CA LYS A 223 -28.02 -30.81 -4.26
C LYS A 223 -29.53 -30.80 -3.96
N LYS A 224 -29.94 -30.51 -2.72
CA LYS A 224 -31.35 -30.40 -2.29
C LYS A 224 -32.10 -29.28 -3.01
N ALA A 225 -31.37 -28.26 -3.48
CA ALA A 225 -31.89 -27.20 -4.32
C ALA A 225 -32.01 -27.58 -5.80
N ASP A 226 -31.61 -28.79 -6.21
CA ASP A 226 -31.49 -29.19 -7.63
C ASP A 226 -30.69 -28.15 -8.45
N SER A 227 -29.63 -27.58 -7.85
CA SER A 227 -28.85 -26.48 -8.42
C SER A 227 -29.64 -25.20 -8.76
N SER A 228 -30.89 -25.04 -8.31
CA SER A 228 -31.72 -23.87 -8.58
C SER A 228 -31.35 -22.69 -7.65
N PRO A 229 -30.89 -21.53 -8.17
CA PRO A 229 -30.55 -20.37 -7.34
C PRO A 229 -31.72 -19.88 -6.48
N ILE A 230 -32.95 -19.99 -6.97
CA ILE A 230 -34.16 -19.61 -6.22
C ILE A 230 -34.35 -20.52 -5.00
N LYS A 231 -34.17 -21.84 -5.17
CA LYS A 231 -34.25 -22.81 -4.07
C LYS A 231 -33.07 -22.65 -3.10
N VAL A 232 -31.84 -22.47 -3.61
CA VAL A 232 -30.64 -22.20 -2.78
C VAL A 232 -30.86 -20.99 -1.89
N ARG A 233 -31.37 -19.88 -2.45
CA ARG A 233 -31.68 -18.66 -1.68
C ARG A 233 -32.64 -18.92 -0.54
N LYS A 234 -33.71 -19.69 -0.79
CA LYS A 234 -34.70 -20.04 0.25
C LYS A 234 -34.10 -20.92 1.34
N LEU A 235 -33.28 -21.90 0.97
CA LEU A 235 -32.62 -22.81 1.91
C LEU A 235 -31.57 -22.09 2.79
N LEU A 236 -30.74 -21.22 2.20
CA LEU A 236 -29.76 -20.41 2.94
C LEU A 236 -30.42 -19.48 3.96
N GLN A 237 -31.57 -18.90 3.64
CA GLN A 237 -32.31 -18.03 4.57
C GLN A 237 -32.95 -18.78 5.74
N GLY A 238 -32.98 -20.12 5.67
CA GLY A 238 -33.33 -20.97 6.82
C GLY A 238 -32.20 -21.07 7.84
N ILE A 239 -30.94 -20.79 7.44
CA ILE A 239 -29.79 -20.83 8.34
C ILE A 239 -29.79 -19.57 9.21
N LYS A 240 -29.75 -19.77 10.54
CA LYS A 240 -29.76 -18.65 11.47
C LYS A 240 -28.54 -17.75 11.28
N GLY A 241 -28.79 -16.44 11.23
CA GLY A 241 -27.75 -15.44 10.96
C GLY A 241 -27.62 -15.07 9.48
N ILE A 242 -28.25 -15.81 8.56
CA ILE A 242 -28.23 -15.52 7.12
C ILE A 242 -29.57 -14.91 6.68
N GLY A 243 -29.63 -13.58 6.64
CA GLY A 243 -30.75 -12.85 6.04
C GLY A 243 -30.56 -12.58 4.55
N LYS A 244 -31.47 -11.82 3.92
CA LYS A 244 -31.40 -11.45 2.50
C LYS A 244 -30.04 -10.92 2.06
N VAL A 245 -29.46 -10.01 2.84
CA VAL A 245 -28.13 -9.42 2.58
C VAL A 245 -27.02 -10.47 2.66
N GLY A 246 -27.06 -11.34 3.67
CA GLY A 246 -26.09 -12.44 3.78
C GLY A 246 -26.21 -13.42 2.62
N THR A 247 -27.43 -13.69 2.14
CA THR A 247 -27.64 -14.53 0.95
C THR A 247 -27.05 -13.91 -0.32
N ASP A 248 -27.22 -12.59 -0.51
CA ASP A 248 -26.64 -11.90 -1.67
C ASP A 248 -25.11 -11.95 -1.63
N ILE A 249 -24.50 -11.65 -0.47
CA ILE A 249 -23.05 -11.75 -0.29
C ILE A 249 -22.57 -13.20 -0.54
N PHE A 250 -23.31 -14.20 -0.03
CA PHE A 250 -22.97 -15.60 -0.27
C PHE A 250 -23.01 -15.94 -1.76
N PHE A 251 -24.01 -15.48 -2.50
CA PHE A 251 -24.10 -15.72 -3.94
C PHE A 251 -22.94 -15.09 -4.71
N ASP A 252 -22.56 -13.86 -4.35
CA ASP A 252 -21.40 -13.17 -4.94
C ASP A 252 -20.12 -13.99 -4.83
N VAL A 253 -19.86 -14.52 -3.62
CA VAL A 253 -18.59 -15.19 -3.31
C VAL A 253 -18.60 -16.69 -3.66
N ALA A 254 -19.76 -17.36 -3.58
CA ALA A 254 -19.86 -18.79 -3.79
C ALA A 254 -20.01 -19.19 -5.26
N GLN A 255 -20.43 -18.29 -6.16
CA GLN A 255 -20.62 -18.64 -7.58
C GLN A 255 -19.35 -19.17 -8.26
N GLY A 256 -18.15 -18.82 -7.75
CA GLY A 256 -16.87 -19.34 -8.24
C GLY A 256 -16.66 -20.84 -7.98
N ILE A 257 -17.28 -21.38 -6.93
CA ILE A 257 -17.22 -22.81 -6.56
C ILE A 257 -18.56 -23.53 -6.75
N TRP A 258 -19.67 -22.78 -6.83
CA TRP A 258 -21.02 -23.21 -7.19
C TRP A 258 -21.46 -22.52 -8.50
N PRO A 259 -20.95 -22.96 -9.67
CA PRO A 259 -21.27 -22.37 -10.97
C PRO A 259 -22.77 -22.15 -11.27
N PRO A 260 -23.72 -22.99 -10.81
CA PRO A 260 -25.14 -22.74 -11.04
C PRO A 260 -25.67 -21.41 -10.48
N LEU A 261 -24.93 -20.75 -9.58
CA LEU A 261 -25.28 -19.42 -9.07
C LEU A 261 -24.88 -18.28 -10.01
N ALA A 262 -23.98 -18.51 -10.96
CA ALA A 262 -23.54 -17.50 -11.91
C ALA A 262 -24.53 -17.35 -13.09
N PRO A 263 -24.67 -16.14 -13.66
CA PRO A 263 -24.05 -14.90 -13.19
C PRO A 263 -24.85 -14.25 -12.05
N PHE A 264 -24.16 -13.85 -10.98
CA PHE A 264 -24.76 -13.05 -9.91
C PHE A 264 -23.86 -11.89 -9.52
N ILE A 265 -24.44 -10.71 -9.34
CA ILE A 265 -23.81 -9.55 -8.68
C ILE A 265 -24.86 -8.95 -7.75
N ASP A 266 -24.53 -8.70 -6.48
CA ASP A 266 -25.48 -8.07 -5.57
C ASP A 266 -25.88 -6.65 -6.02
N PRO A 267 -27.09 -6.17 -5.66
CA PRO A 267 -27.57 -4.86 -6.11
C PRO A 267 -26.64 -3.69 -5.79
N ARG A 268 -25.86 -3.74 -4.70
CA ARG A 268 -24.91 -2.66 -4.36
C ARG A 268 -23.68 -2.72 -5.25
N SER A 269 -23.18 -3.90 -5.56
CA SER A 269 -22.06 -4.07 -6.50
C SER A 269 -22.48 -3.72 -7.93
N VAL A 270 -23.73 -3.98 -8.34
CA VAL A 270 -24.28 -3.49 -9.62
C VAL A 270 -24.27 -1.96 -9.70
N GLU A 271 -24.71 -1.24 -8.66
CA GLU A 271 -24.65 0.22 -8.66
C GLU A 271 -23.19 0.71 -8.67
N THR A 272 -22.29 -0.03 -8.03
CA THR A 272 -20.85 0.26 -8.07
C THR A 272 -20.29 0.11 -9.47
N ALA A 273 -20.60 -0.98 -10.18
CA ALA A 273 -20.19 -1.21 -11.56
C ALA A 273 -20.65 -0.07 -12.48
N LYS A 274 -21.90 0.38 -12.30
CA LYS A 274 -22.45 1.54 -12.99
C LYS A 274 -21.70 2.83 -12.66
N HIS A 275 -21.37 3.08 -11.39
CA HIS A 275 -20.61 4.25 -10.99
C HIS A 275 -19.18 4.25 -11.55
N CYS A 276 -18.56 3.08 -11.66
CA CYS A 276 -17.28 2.86 -12.30
C CYS A 276 -17.34 2.96 -13.83
N GLY A 277 -18.54 2.99 -14.42
CA GLY A 277 -18.73 3.08 -15.86
C GLY A 277 -18.63 1.74 -16.60
N LEU A 278 -18.79 0.62 -15.92
CA LEU A 278 -18.94 -0.71 -16.54
C LEU A 278 -20.38 -1.00 -17.01
N GLY A 279 -21.34 -0.21 -16.53
CA GLY A 279 -22.77 -0.44 -16.75
C GLY A 279 -23.42 -1.20 -15.60
N SER A 280 -24.71 -1.48 -15.73
CA SER A 280 -25.53 -2.19 -14.72
C SER A 280 -26.16 -3.48 -15.25
N ASP A 281 -25.81 -3.88 -16.47
CA ASP A 281 -26.31 -5.11 -17.09
C ASP A 281 -25.42 -6.28 -16.69
N VAL A 282 -25.96 -7.20 -15.88
CA VAL A 282 -25.23 -8.35 -15.34
C VAL A 282 -24.89 -9.36 -16.44
N GLU A 283 -25.73 -9.52 -17.48
CA GLU A 283 -25.43 -10.41 -18.60
C GLU A 283 -24.30 -9.85 -19.46
N ALA A 284 -24.26 -8.53 -19.66
CA ALA A 284 -23.14 -7.88 -20.35
C ALA A 284 -21.82 -8.03 -19.57
N LEU A 285 -21.85 -7.89 -18.24
CA LEU A 285 -20.69 -8.14 -17.39
C LEU A 285 -20.26 -9.61 -17.43
N TRP A 286 -21.23 -10.53 -17.47
CA TRP A 286 -21.00 -11.97 -17.60
C TRP A 286 -20.32 -12.35 -18.91
N ASP A 287 -20.80 -11.81 -20.03
CA ASP A 287 -20.16 -11.94 -21.33
C ASP A 287 -18.73 -11.37 -21.31
N ALA A 288 -18.54 -10.22 -20.68
CA ALA A 288 -17.25 -9.52 -20.61
C ALA A 288 -16.19 -10.29 -19.80
N VAL A 289 -16.58 -10.99 -18.74
CA VAL A 289 -15.68 -11.89 -17.99
C VAL A 289 -15.57 -13.28 -18.62
N GLY A 290 -16.02 -13.44 -19.87
CA GLY A 290 -15.89 -14.68 -20.64
C GLY A 290 -16.77 -15.83 -20.16
N LYS A 291 -17.91 -15.52 -19.53
CA LYS A 291 -18.83 -16.50 -18.93
C LYS A 291 -18.13 -17.44 -17.94
N ASN A 292 -17.19 -16.91 -17.18
CA ASN A 292 -16.42 -17.66 -16.21
C ASN A 292 -16.91 -17.36 -14.77
N PRO A 293 -17.49 -18.33 -14.03
CA PRO A 293 -18.00 -18.11 -12.68
C PRO A 293 -16.94 -17.64 -11.69
N VAL A 294 -15.68 -18.06 -11.86
CA VAL A 294 -14.55 -17.63 -11.02
C VAL A 294 -14.23 -16.17 -11.25
N GLU A 295 -14.18 -15.73 -12.51
CA GLU A 295 -13.94 -14.31 -12.83
C GLU A 295 -15.11 -13.43 -12.43
N MET A 296 -16.34 -13.95 -12.49
CA MET A 296 -17.53 -13.25 -11.98
C MET A 296 -17.50 -13.08 -10.46
N CYS A 297 -17.06 -14.10 -9.72
CA CYS A 297 -16.82 -14.01 -8.27
C CYS A 297 -15.75 -12.96 -7.93
N LYS A 298 -14.65 -12.93 -8.67
CA LYS A 298 -13.60 -11.89 -8.53
C LYS A 298 -14.15 -10.50 -8.84
N LEU A 299 -15.00 -10.37 -9.86
CA LEU A 299 -15.64 -9.10 -10.21
C LEU A 299 -16.56 -8.59 -9.09
N SER A 300 -17.45 -9.43 -8.55
CA SER A 300 -18.29 -9.07 -7.40
C SER A 300 -17.46 -8.62 -6.19
N SER A 301 -16.38 -9.35 -5.90
CA SER A 301 -15.44 -9.04 -4.81
C SER A 301 -14.75 -7.69 -5.05
N ALA A 302 -14.26 -7.47 -6.27
CA ALA A 302 -13.62 -6.22 -6.69
C ALA A 302 -14.55 -5.01 -6.56
N LEU A 303 -15.79 -5.14 -7.03
CA LEU A 303 -16.80 -4.08 -6.93
C LEU A 303 -17.15 -3.77 -5.48
N THR A 304 -17.25 -4.78 -4.62
CA THR A 304 -17.42 -4.56 -3.18
C THR A 304 -16.25 -3.78 -2.58
N MET A 305 -15.01 -4.12 -2.93
CA MET A 305 -13.82 -3.40 -2.44
C MET A 305 -13.76 -1.96 -2.94
N VAL A 306 -14.00 -1.72 -4.23
CA VAL A 306 -14.05 -0.37 -4.82
C VAL A 306 -15.07 0.51 -4.09
N ARG A 307 -16.26 -0.04 -3.77
CA ARG A 307 -17.29 0.66 -3.01
C ARG A 307 -16.87 0.97 -1.58
N LEU A 308 -16.24 0.02 -0.89
CA LEU A 308 -15.82 0.18 0.50
C LEU A 308 -14.69 1.22 0.63
N GLU A 309 -13.80 1.28 -0.37
CA GLU A 309 -12.72 2.27 -0.45
C GLU A 309 -13.16 3.62 -1.03
N LYS A 310 -14.40 3.74 -1.51
CA LYS A 310 -14.98 4.95 -2.14
C LYS A 310 -14.22 5.41 -3.40
N LYS A 311 -13.74 4.45 -4.19
CA LYS A 311 -12.90 4.68 -5.38
C LYS A 311 -13.68 4.66 -6.70
N GLU A 312 -15.01 4.63 -6.67
CA GLU A 312 -15.83 4.54 -7.89
C GLU A 312 -15.56 5.70 -8.87
N LYS A 313 -15.20 6.88 -8.35
CA LYS A 313 -14.91 8.08 -9.13
C LYS A 313 -13.62 7.98 -9.95
N GLU A 314 -12.66 7.18 -9.50
CA GLU A 314 -11.37 6.98 -10.19
C GLU A 314 -11.61 6.32 -11.57
N PHE A 315 -12.65 5.50 -11.68
CA PHE A 315 -13.02 4.79 -12.91
C PHE A 315 -13.99 5.57 -13.80
N ARG A 316 -14.54 6.69 -13.31
CA ARG A 316 -15.59 7.46 -14.01
C ARG A 316 -15.05 8.39 -15.10
N GLN A 317 -13.78 8.83 -15.04
CA GLN A 317 -13.24 9.81 -15.99
C GLN A 317 -12.42 9.14 -17.10
N ASN A 318 -12.90 9.21 -18.35
CA ASN A 318 -12.04 9.32 -19.55
C ASN A 318 -12.87 9.50 -20.83
N ARG A 319 -13.04 10.76 -21.28
CA ARG A 319 -13.33 11.09 -22.70
C ARG A 319 -12.29 12.03 -23.32
N ALA A 320 -11.30 12.49 -22.54
CA ALA A 320 -10.26 13.40 -23.01
C ALA A 320 -8.97 12.68 -23.48
N GLN A 321 -8.73 11.42 -23.09
CA GLN A 321 -7.54 10.65 -23.51
C GLN A 321 -7.63 10.02 -24.91
N SER A 322 -8.81 10.01 -25.55
CA SER A 322 -9.03 9.37 -26.86
C SER A 322 -8.37 10.08 -28.06
N LYS A 323 -7.89 11.32 -27.92
CA LYS A 323 -7.20 12.03 -29.01
C LYS A 323 -5.68 11.85 -29.02
N ILE A 324 -5.09 11.27 -27.97
CA ILE A 324 -3.63 11.07 -27.86
C ILE A 324 -3.23 9.67 -28.33
N SER A 325 -4.14 8.69 -28.31
CA SER A 325 -3.81 7.28 -28.63
C SER A 325 -3.65 6.95 -30.12
N LYS A 326 -3.68 7.94 -31.02
CA LYS A 326 -3.42 7.75 -32.46
C LYS A 326 -1.98 8.07 -32.87
N ALA A 327 -1.11 8.45 -31.94
CA ALA A 327 0.31 8.60 -32.18
C ALA A 327 1.11 7.92 -31.06
N PHE A 328 2.10 7.12 -31.46
CA PHE A 328 3.13 6.47 -30.64
C PHE A 328 2.77 5.14 -29.93
N PRO A 329 2.77 4.02 -30.68
CA PRO A 329 2.76 2.65 -30.13
C PRO A 329 3.98 2.33 -29.25
N GLU A 330 5.16 2.91 -29.54
CA GLU A 330 6.43 2.58 -28.88
C GLU A 330 6.51 3.08 -27.43
N ALA A 331 5.82 4.17 -27.08
CA ALA A 331 5.85 4.74 -25.72
C ALA A 331 5.04 3.92 -24.69
N MET A 332 4.02 3.16 -25.14
CA MET A 332 3.14 2.39 -24.26
C MET A 332 3.78 1.09 -23.77
N GLU A 333 4.67 0.51 -24.59
CA GLU A 333 5.42 -0.69 -24.27
C GLU A 333 6.51 -0.38 -23.23
N THR A 334 7.15 0.78 -23.35
CA THR A 334 8.07 1.33 -22.33
C THR A 334 7.35 1.60 -21.01
N ILE A 335 6.13 2.16 -21.00
CA ILE A 335 5.37 2.43 -19.77
C ILE A 335 4.92 1.13 -19.08
N LYS A 336 4.47 0.12 -19.82
CA LYS A 336 4.13 -1.21 -19.27
C LYS A 336 5.37 -1.90 -18.68
N GLN A 337 6.53 -1.79 -19.34
CA GLN A 337 7.80 -2.29 -18.84
C GLN A 337 8.24 -1.54 -17.58
N THR A 338 8.18 -0.20 -17.56
CA THR A 338 8.54 0.62 -16.41
C THR A 338 7.63 0.39 -15.20
N VAL A 339 6.33 0.15 -15.37
CA VAL A 339 5.41 -0.18 -14.26
C VAL A 339 5.67 -1.60 -13.74
N ALA A 340 5.91 -2.58 -14.62
CA ALA A 340 6.26 -3.94 -14.23
C ALA A 340 7.66 -4.08 -13.61
N GLN A 341 8.61 -3.22 -14.00
CA GLN A 341 9.97 -3.14 -13.45
C GLN A 341 9.97 -2.53 -12.04
N ASN A 342 9.07 -1.57 -11.77
CA ASN A 342 9.00 -0.84 -10.51
C ASN A 342 8.18 -1.52 -9.40
N MET A 343 7.34 -2.51 -9.72
CA MET A 343 6.49 -3.23 -8.75
C MET A 343 7.03 -4.59 -8.28
N GLY A 344 8.25 -4.99 -8.66
CA GLY A 344 8.87 -6.22 -8.14
C GLY A 344 8.13 -7.51 -8.51
N ILE A 345 7.35 -7.53 -9.60
CA ILE A 345 6.72 -8.73 -10.12
C ILE A 345 7.82 -9.67 -10.63
N LYS A 346 7.91 -10.90 -10.09
CA LYS A 346 8.77 -11.95 -10.63
C LYS A 346 8.51 -12.12 -12.13
N GLY A 347 9.53 -11.86 -12.96
CA GLY A 347 9.49 -12.01 -14.43
C GLY A 347 9.79 -10.75 -15.25
N SER A 348 9.71 -9.53 -14.70
CA SER A 348 10.07 -8.31 -15.46
C SER A 348 11.57 -8.06 -15.55
N HIS A 349 12.34 -8.68 -14.64
CA HIS A 349 13.80 -8.65 -14.66
C HIS A 349 14.41 -9.58 -15.71
N GLU A 350 13.66 -10.52 -16.29
CA GLU A 350 14.17 -11.44 -17.33
C GLU A 350 14.30 -10.78 -18.72
N GLN A 351 13.80 -9.55 -18.91
CA GLN A 351 13.84 -8.84 -20.20
C GLN A 351 14.99 -7.84 -20.38
N VAL A 352 15.74 -7.48 -19.32
CA VAL A 352 16.97 -6.67 -19.47
C VAL A 352 18.08 -7.61 -19.96
N PRO A 353 18.77 -7.36 -21.08
CA PRO A 353 19.85 -8.23 -21.55
C PRO A 353 20.86 -8.49 -20.43
N GLU A 354 21.36 -9.73 -20.33
CA GLU A 354 22.22 -10.21 -19.22
C GLU A 354 23.46 -9.32 -18.99
N GLY A 355 23.97 -8.66 -20.04
CA GLY A 355 25.10 -7.71 -19.96
C GLY A 355 24.77 -6.28 -19.50
N GLN A 356 23.55 -5.98 -19.08
CA GLN A 356 23.13 -4.66 -18.56
C GLN A 356 22.63 -4.69 -17.11
N ARG A 357 22.73 -5.82 -16.41
CA ARG A 357 22.33 -5.96 -15.01
C ARG A 357 23.55 -5.80 -14.11
N PHE A 358 23.39 -5.10 -12.98
CA PHE A 358 24.41 -5.02 -11.93
C PHE A 358 23.96 -5.89 -10.75
N ASP A 359 24.77 -6.88 -10.40
CA ASP A 359 24.66 -7.61 -9.14
C ASP A 359 25.55 -6.97 -8.06
N LEU A 360 25.26 -7.20 -6.80
CA LEU A 360 26.11 -6.72 -5.71
C LEU A 360 27.50 -7.36 -5.76
N ASP A 361 27.62 -8.57 -6.29
CA ASP A 361 28.90 -9.25 -6.51
C ASP A 361 29.73 -8.61 -7.64
N ASP A 362 29.12 -7.79 -8.50
CA ASP A 362 29.83 -6.98 -9.51
C ASP A 362 30.45 -5.71 -8.90
N THR A 363 30.27 -5.48 -7.61
CA THR A 363 30.87 -4.33 -6.92
C THR A 363 32.39 -4.39 -7.05
N PRO A 364 33.04 -3.32 -7.56
CA PRO A 364 34.49 -3.33 -7.71
C PRO A 364 35.18 -3.38 -6.35
N ASN A 365 36.45 -3.80 -6.33
CA ASN A 365 37.28 -3.74 -5.13
C ASN A 365 37.41 -2.30 -4.61
N LEU A 366 37.09 -2.11 -3.32
CA LEU A 366 37.05 -0.80 -2.67
C LEU A 366 38.21 -0.53 -1.70
N LYS A 367 39.27 -1.37 -1.74
CA LYS A 367 40.47 -1.16 -0.91
C LYS A 367 41.03 0.26 -1.06
N GLY A 368 41.38 0.87 0.07
CA GLY A 368 41.89 2.24 0.15
C GLY A 368 40.84 3.35 -0.04
N LYS A 369 39.55 3.01 -0.29
CA LYS A 369 38.48 4.00 -0.45
C LYS A 369 37.75 4.28 0.86
N VAL A 370 37.22 5.49 0.99
CA VAL A 370 36.47 5.94 2.17
C VAL A 370 35.03 6.28 1.79
N ALA A 371 34.08 5.76 2.56
CA ALA A 371 32.65 5.97 2.34
C ALA A 371 31.97 6.65 3.54
N VAL A 372 30.94 7.45 3.27
CA VAL A 372 30.04 8.05 4.25
C VAL A 372 28.60 7.70 3.89
N ILE A 373 27.84 7.13 4.83
CA ILE A 373 26.44 6.73 4.62
C ILE A 373 25.56 7.29 5.74
N THR A 374 24.53 8.04 5.37
CA THR A 374 23.45 8.38 6.31
C THR A 374 22.45 7.22 6.39
N GLY A 375 22.10 6.79 7.61
CA GLY A 375 21.22 5.65 7.85
C GLY A 375 21.84 4.30 7.49
N GLY A 376 23.17 4.19 7.54
CA GLY A 376 23.91 2.99 7.15
C GLY A 376 23.77 1.77 8.07
N SER A 377 23.01 1.87 9.17
CA SER A 377 22.85 0.80 10.17
C SER A 377 21.57 -0.03 10.01
N GLU A 378 20.65 0.37 9.13
CA GLU A 378 19.39 -0.35 8.91
C GLU A 378 18.89 -0.25 7.46
N GLY A 379 17.99 -1.16 7.07
CA GLY A 379 17.33 -1.14 5.76
C GLY A 379 18.31 -1.06 4.58
N ILE A 380 17.98 -0.26 3.57
CA ILE A 380 18.80 -0.06 2.36
C ILE A 380 20.22 0.40 2.69
N GLY A 381 20.36 1.28 3.68
CA GLY A 381 21.66 1.78 4.11
C GLY A 381 22.54 0.68 4.70
N TYR A 382 21.96 -0.24 5.48
CA TYR A 382 22.68 -1.43 5.95
C TYR A 382 23.10 -2.34 4.79
N GLY A 383 22.20 -2.59 3.83
CA GLY A 383 22.54 -3.36 2.63
C GLY A 383 23.73 -2.76 1.88
N ALA A 384 23.76 -1.44 1.70
CA ALA A 384 24.90 -0.76 1.11
C ALA A 384 26.17 -0.87 1.98
N SER A 385 26.08 -0.60 3.29
CA SER A 385 27.21 -0.74 4.24
C SER A 385 27.83 -2.12 4.17
N HIS A 386 27.00 -3.16 4.22
CA HIS A 386 27.39 -4.56 4.15
C HIS A 386 28.12 -4.86 2.84
N THR A 387 27.56 -4.48 1.69
CA THR A 387 28.21 -4.70 0.39
C THR A 387 29.53 -3.94 0.25
N LEU A 388 29.64 -2.70 0.72
CA LEU A 388 30.90 -1.96 0.66
C LEU A 388 31.99 -2.64 1.52
N LEU A 389 31.61 -3.15 2.69
CA LEU A 389 32.51 -3.87 3.60
C LEU A 389 32.97 -5.21 3.03
N SER A 390 32.05 -6.00 2.45
CA SER A 390 32.40 -7.28 1.80
C SER A 390 33.35 -7.09 0.61
N HIS A 391 33.28 -5.93 -0.06
CA HIS A 391 34.16 -5.55 -1.16
C HIS A 391 35.40 -4.75 -0.72
N GLY A 392 35.68 -4.74 0.59
CA GLY A 392 36.96 -4.31 1.13
C GLY A 392 37.16 -2.80 1.25
N ILE A 393 36.08 -2.00 1.38
CA ILE A 393 36.17 -0.57 1.71
C ILE A 393 37.16 -0.36 2.87
N GLU A 394 37.96 0.70 2.83
CA GLU A 394 38.99 0.93 3.87
C GLU A 394 38.39 1.47 5.16
N LYS A 395 37.47 2.44 5.01
CA LYS A 395 36.80 3.10 6.13
C LYS A 395 35.38 3.45 5.75
N LEU A 396 34.44 3.15 6.63
CA LEU A 396 33.03 3.43 6.45
C LEU A 396 32.51 4.26 7.63
N PHE A 397 32.06 5.48 7.36
CA PHE A 397 31.34 6.29 8.34
C PHE A 397 29.84 6.03 8.25
N ILE A 398 29.21 5.66 9.36
CA ILE A 398 27.75 5.50 9.47
C ILE A 398 27.21 6.65 10.32
N LEU A 399 26.27 7.42 9.77
CA LEU A 399 25.56 8.47 10.48
C LEU A 399 24.13 8.01 10.78
N SER A 400 23.78 7.85 12.04
CA SER A 400 22.42 7.45 12.46
C SER A 400 22.12 7.90 13.89
N VAL A 401 20.88 7.73 14.36
CA VAL A 401 20.43 8.24 15.67
C VAL A 401 20.55 7.23 16.81
N SER A 402 20.29 5.94 16.57
CA SER A 402 20.25 4.94 17.65
C SER A 402 21.57 4.19 17.74
N LYS A 403 22.19 4.28 18.93
CA LYS A 403 23.38 3.51 19.28
C LYS A 403 23.08 2.00 19.26
N GLU A 404 21.92 1.61 19.77
CA GLU A 404 21.51 0.21 19.90
C GLU A 404 21.38 -0.46 18.51
N VAL A 405 20.74 0.24 17.56
CA VAL A 405 20.57 -0.27 16.19
C VAL A 405 21.93 -0.43 15.50
N VAL A 406 22.83 0.57 15.61
CA VAL A 406 24.14 0.46 14.97
C VAL A 406 25.03 -0.59 15.64
N ASP A 407 24.99 -0.72 16.97
CA ASP A 407 25.73 -1.76 17.69
C ASP A 407 25.30 -3.15 17.20
N GLY A 408 23.99 -3.36 17.03
CA GLY A 408 23.44 -4.59 16.44
C GLY A 408 23.97 -4.83 15.02
N SER A 409 23.98 -3.80 14.17
CA SER A 409 24.49 -3.92 12.79
C SER A 409 26.00 -4.21 12.72
N ILE A 410 26.80 -3.60 13.60
CA ILE A 410 28.25 -3.82 13.68
C ILE A 410 28.54 -5.23 14.20
N ASN A 411 27.77 -5.71 15.17
CA ASN A 411 27.89 -7.09 15.66
C ASN A 411 27.58 -8.11 14.55
N ALA A 412 26.53 -7.89 13.75
CA ALA A 412 26.24 -8.74 12.61
C ALA A 412 27.39 -8.76 11.58
N ILE A 413 27.95 -7.59 11.24
CA ILE A 413 29.14 -7.47 10.38
C ILE A 413 30.34 -8.22 10.97
N LYS A 414 30.54 -8.10 12.29
CA LYS A 414 31.64 -8.78 13.00
C LYS A 414 31.48 -10.30 12.97
N GLU A 415 30.27 -10.81 13.16
CA GLU A 415 29.96 -12.25 13.11
C GLU A 415 30.15 -12.82 11.71
N GLU A 416 29.74 -12.08 10.67
CA GLU A 416 29.79 -12.55 9.27
C GLU A 416 31.16 -12.34 8.60
N MET A 417 31.80 -11.20 8.84
CA MET A 417 33.00 -10.74 8.12
C MET A 417 34.24 -10.59 9.00
N GLY A 418 34.12 -10.84 10.30
CA GLY A 418 35.21 -10.79 11.27
C GLY A 418 35.48 -9.41 11.88
N GLU A 419 36.24 -9.43 12.98
CA GLU A 419 36.59 -8.25 13.80
C GLU A 419 37.28 -7.14 12.99
N GLU A 420 38.23 -7.50 12.12
CA GLU A 420 39.00 -6.51 11.36
C GLU A 420 38.13 -5.73 10.37
N THR A 421 37.11 -6.37 9.80
CA THR A 421 36.14 -5.71 8.93
C THR A 421 35.24 -4.77 9.74
N ALA A 422 34.75 -5.22 10.89
CA ALA A 422 33.92 -4.41 11.77
C ALA A 422 34.64 -3.14 12.28
N LYS A 423 35.94 -3.23 12.58
CA LYS A 423 36.78 -2.07 13.00
C LYS A 423 36.88 -0.96 11.96
N LYS A 424 36.57 -1.23 10.69
CA LYS A 424 36.55 -0.21 9.63
C LYS A 424 35.34 0.71 9.71
N VAL A 425 34.32 0.32 10.49
CA VAL A 425 33.11 1.11 10.69
C VAL A 425 33.32 2.13 11.80
N THR A 426 33.13 3.40 11.48
CA THR A 426 33.07 4.50 12.46
C THR A 426 31.65 5.04 12.51
N TRP A 427 30.95 4.81 13.62
CA TRP A 427 29.63 5.39 13.83
C TRP A 427 29.71 6.80 14.42
N LEU A 428 28.85 7.69 13.94
CA LEU A 428 28.65 9.04 14.47
C LEU A 428 27.15 9.28 14.67
N GLU A 429 26.77 9.59 15.91
CA GLU A 429 25.40 9.97 16.24
C GLU A 429 25.01 11.28 15.53
N CYS A 430 23.99 11.21 14.68
CA CYS A 430 23.53 12.34 13.88
C CYS A 430 22.04 12.23 13.60
N ASP A 431 21.26 13.13 14.20
CA ASP A 431 19.87 13.37 13.80
C ASP A 431 19.85 14.42 12.68
N LEU A 432 19.37 14.03 11.50
CA LEU A 432 19.29 14.90 10.34
C LEU A 432 18.28 16.05 10.52
N SER A 433 17.40 16.00 11.52
CA SER A 433 16.53 17.14 11.86
C SER A 433 17.26 18.24 12.65
N ASP A 434 18.45 17.98 13.19
CA ASP A 434 19.32 18.98 13.83
C ASP A 434 20.47 19.38 12.89
N TRP A 435 20.25 20.45 12.13
CA TRP A 435 21.21 20.96 11.15
C TRP A 435 22.55 21.42 11.74
N LYS A 436 22.58 21.86 13.01
CA LYS A 436 23.84 22.20 13.69
C LYS A 436 24.64 20.94 13.96
N LYS A 437 23.99 19.87 14.43
CA LYS A 437 24.61 18.56 14.62
C LYS A 437 25.10 17.95 13.31
N VAL A 438 24.34 18.12 12.22
CA VAL A 438 24.76 17.66 10.87
C VAL A 438 26.07 18.33 10.46
N LYS A 439 26.17 19.66 10.59
CA LYS A 439 27.42 20.39 10.33
C LYS A 439 28.58 19.90 11.20
N GLN A 440 28.37 19.81 12.52
CA GLN A 440 29.42 19.35 13.45
C GLN A 440 29.91 17.94 13.12
N THR A 441 28.99 17.06 12.70
CA THR A 441 29.32 15.70 12.27
C THR A 441 30.14 15.70 10.99
N ALA A 442 29.76 16.52 10.00
CA ALA A 442 30.51 16.69 8.76
C ALA A 442 31.93 17.22 9.02
N ASP A 443 32.08 18.24 9.86
CA ASP A 443 33.37 18.80 10.26
C ASP A 443 34.25 17.74 10.97
N LYS A 444 33.65 16.91 11.84
CA LYS A 444 34.34 15.80 12.51
C LYS A 444 34.82 14.74 11.51
N ILE A 445 34.01 14.38 10.53
CA ILE A 445 34.42 13.46 9.45
C ILE A 445 35.59 14.05 8.69
N ALA A 446 35.44 15.27 8.18
CA ALA A 446 36.47 15.97 7.40
C ALA A 446 37.78 16.17 8.17
N GLY A 447 37.74 16.32 9.49
CA GLY A 447 38.94 16.38 10.34
C GLY A 447 39.59 15.02 10.65
N SER A 448 38.91 13.90 10.35
CA SER A 448 39.34 12.53 10.71
C SER A 448 39.76 11.66 9.52
N THR A 449 39.72 12.22 8.32
CA THR A 449 40.16 11.58 7.07
C THR A 449 40.59 12.63 6.06
N ASP A 450 41.43 12.26 5.11
CA ASP A 450 41.96 13.15 4.08
C ASP A 450 41.33 12.92 2.70
N ARG A 451 40.45 11.90 2.58
CA ARG A 451 39.71 11.54 1.37
C ARG A 451 38.28 11.07 1.67
N ILE A 452 37.37 11.27 0.72
CA ILE A 452 36.05 10.63 0.66
C ILE A 452 35.76 10.28 -0.80
N ASP A 453 35.56 9.00 -1.07
CA ASP A 453 35.30 8.47 -2.41
C ASP A 453 33.80 8.29 -2.66
N ILE A 454 33.03 7.98 -1.61
CA ILE A 454 31.62 7.63 -1.70
C ILE A 454 30.83 8.39 -0.65
N LEU A 455 29.78 9.11 -1.07
CA LEU A 455 28.78 9.71 -0.19
C LEU A 455 27.39 9.19 -0.55
N ILE A 456 26.74 8.50 0.39
CA ILE A 456 25.37 7.98 0.21
C ILE A 456 24.44 8.73 1.17
N ASN A 457 23.67 9.65 0.60
CA ASN A 457 22.60 10.38 1.26
C ASN A 457 21.32 9.50 1.26
N ASN A 458 21.27 8.52 2.16
CA ASN A 458 20.24 7.48 2.22
C ASN A 458 19.15 7.73 3.27
N ALA A 459 19.51 8.18 4.47
CA ALA A 459 18.56 8.33 5.57
C ALA A 459 17.40 9.24 5.20
N ALA A 460 16.17 8.84 5.54
CA ALA A 460 15.00 9.63 5.23
C ALA A 460 13.91 9.41 6.28
N ARG A 461 13.13 10.47 6.52
CA ARG A 461 11.79 10.37 7.08
C ARG A 461 10.86 9.76 6.02
N GLY A 462 10.11 8.75 6.45
CA GLY A 462 9.18 8.05 5.59
C GLY A 462 7.90 8.78 5.25
N ILE A 463 6.96 8.10 4.60
CA ILE A 463 5.58 8.60 4.48
C ILE A 463 5.01 8.66 5.89
N MET A 464 4.81 9.86 6.40
CA MET A 464 4.41 10.14 7.77
C MET A 464 3.58 11.42 7.80
N THR A 465 2.88 11.69 8.89
CA THR A 465 2.10 12.93 9.03
C THR A 465 2.98 14.18 8.93
N TYR A 466 2.34 15.25 8.47
CA TYR A 466 2.92 16.58 8.37
C TYR A 466 3.35 17.08 9.75
N GLN A 467 4.59 17.55 9.84
CA GLN A 467 5.20 18.12 11.03
C GLN A 467 6.19 19.20 10.61
N LEU A 468 6.42 20.19 11.48
CA LEU A 468 7.51 21.14 11.34
C LEU A 468 8.67 20.72 12.24
N THR A 469 9.90 21.03 11.82
CA THR A 469 11.08 21.02 12.70
C THR A 469 11.12 22.26 13.58
N ASP A 470 12.05 22.31 14.53
CA ASP A 470 12.32 23.49 15.36
C ASP A 470 12.76 24.71 14.53
N TYR A 471 13.21 24.51 13.29
CA TYR A 471 13.49 25.57 12.33
C TYR A 471 12.23 26.14 11.64
N GLY A 472 11.04 25.61 11.95
CA GLY A 472 9.78 26.00 11.32
C GLY A 472 9.69 25.56 9.86
N VAL A 473 10.31 24.44 9.50
CA VAL A 473 10.34 23.90 8.13
C VAL A 473 9.69 22.52 8.10
N ASP A 474 8.95 22.20 7.04
CA ASP A 474 8.40 20.87 6.80
C ASP A 474 9.46 19.78 7.08
N ARG A 475 9.10 18.82 7.95
CA ARG A 475 10.04 17.83 8.49
C ARG A 475 10.54 16.87 7.43
N HIS A 476 9.76 16.55 6.40
CA HIS A 476 10.23 15.72 5.29
C HIS A 476 11.31 16.44 4.49
N MET A 477 11.08 17.69 4.13
CA MET A 477 12.05 18.51 3.39
C MET A 477 13.29 18.83 4.21
N ALA A 478 13.12 19.13 5.50
CA ALA A 478 14.23 19.42 6.40
C ALA A 478 15.18 18.22 6.55
N VAL A 479 14.64 17.02 6.71
CA VAL A 479 15.41 15.78 6.91
C VAL A 479 15.91 15.19 5.59
N ASN A 480 15.03 14.99 4.61
CA ASN A 480 15.35 14.20 3.41
C ASN A 480 16.17 15.00 2.40
N HIS A 481 16.05 16.34 2.40
CA HIS A 481 16.72 17.21 1.43
C HIS A 481 17.72 18.17 2.10
N MET A 482 17.26 19.08 2.96
CA MET A 482 18.12 20.18 3.45
C MET A 482 19.29 19.68 4.30
N ALA A 483 19.07 18.69 5.19
CA ALA A 483 20.14 18.09 5.97
C ALA A 483 21.22 17.45 5.10
N HIS A 484 20.83 16.77 4.01
CA HIS A 484 21.78 16.20 3.06
C HIS A 484 22.51 17.26 2.23
N VAL A 485 21.85 18.36 1.90
CA VAL A 485 22.49 19.52 1.26
C VAL A 485 23.56 20.11 2.19
N ILE A 486 23.26 20.27 3.49
CA ILE A 486 24.22 20.75 4.50
C ILE A 486 25.39 19.78 4.63
N LEU A 487 25.12 18.49 4.82
CA LEU A 487 26.15 17.45 4.93
C LEU A 487 27.07 17.44 3.70
N THR A 488 26.47 17.38 2.51
CA THR A 488 27.21 17.36 1.24
C THR A 488 28.06 18.61 1.08
N SER A 489 27.52 19.79 1.39
CA SER A 489 28.23 21.06 1.27
C SER A 489 29.46 21.12 2.19
N HIS A 490 29.32 20.67 3.44
CA HIS A 490 30.44 20.63 4.39
C HIS A 490 31.50 19.57 4.05
N LEU A 491 31.10 18.46 3.43
CA LEU A 491 32.04 17.44 2.93
C LEU A 491 32.62 17.78 1.55
N LEU A 492 32.09 18.80 0.86
CA LEU A 492 32.47 19.06 -0.52
C LEU A 492 33.95 19.41 -0.72
N PRO A 493 34.62 20.16 0.16
CA PRO A 493 36.05 20.43 0.01
C PRO A 493 36.90 19.14 -0.05
N ILE A 494 36.61 18.15 0.78
CA ILE A 494 37.34 16.88 0.80
C ILE A 494 36.93 15.95 -0.36
N LEU A 495 35.66 15.98 -0.79
CA LEU A 495 35.20 15.31 -2.01
C LEU A 495 35.95 15.87 -3.25
N LYS A 496 36.02 17.19 -3.40
CA LYS A 496 36.78 17.86 -4.47
C LYS A 496 38.25 17.51 -4.42
N LYS A 497 38.89 17.56 -3.23
CA LYS A 497 40.28 17.16 -3.05
C LYS A 497 40.52 15.72 -3.51
N THR A 498 39.63 14.79 -3.13
CA THR A 498 39.72 13.38 -3.52
C THR A 498 39.65 13.21 -5.04
N ALA A 499 38.72 13.94 -5.67
CA ALA A 499 38.53 13.94 -7.12
C ALA A 499 39.73 14.54 -7.88
N SER A 500 40.29 15.64 -7.39
CA SER A 500 41.48 16.30 -7.97
C SER A 500 42.74 15.43 -7.89
N ASN A 501 42.79 14.48 -6.94
CA ASN A 501 43.85 13.47 -6.87
C ASN A 501 43.68 12.31 -7.87
N GLY A 502 42.78 12.45 -8.86
CA GLY A 502 42.56 11.47 -9.93
C GLY A 502 41.58 10.35 -9.59
N ASN A 503 40.89 10.41 -8.44
CA ASN A 503 39.88 9.41 -8.07
C ASN A 503 38.50 9.81 -8.61
N THR A 504 37.68 8.83 -8.98
CA THR A 504 36.24 9.07 -9.19
C THR A 504 35.51 9.07 -7.84
N VAL A 505 34.88 10.19 -7.52
CA VAL A 505 34.02 10.37 -6.35
C VAL A 505 32.57 10.21 -6.76
N ARG A 506 31.78 9.49 -5.96
CA ARG A 506 30.36 9.22 -6.26
C ARG A 506 29.47 9.68 -5.12
N ILE A 507 28.45 10.46 -5.46
CA ILE A 507 27.40 10.92 -4.55
C ILE A 507 26.07 10.29 -4.99
N SER A 508 25.43 9.58 -4.09
CA SER A 508 24.13 8.94 -4.31
C SER A 508 23.08 9.58 -3.41
N ASN A 509 22.00 10.11 -4.00
CA ASN A 509 20.88 10.72 -3.28
C ASN A 509 19.63 9.81 -3.35
N GLN A 510 19.12 9.37 -2.20
CA GLN A 510 18.02 8.40 -2.15
C GLN A 510 16.66 9.04 -2.47
N ALA A 511 16.22 8.86 -3.70
CA ALA A 511 14.90 9.23 -4.22
C ALA A 511 13.89 8.07 -4.05
N SER A 512 12.74 8.17 -4.75
CA SER A 512 11.69 7.15 -4.75
C SER A 512 10.72 7.37 -5.89
N ASN A 513 10.05 6.31 -6.37
CA ASN A 513 8.86 6.44 -7.22
C ASN A 513 7.72 7.22 -6.57
N ALA A 514 7.73 7.40 -5.24
CA ALA A 514 6.81 8.32 -4.57
C ALA A 514 6.95 9.78 -5.05
N HIS A 515 8.03 10.16 -5.75
CA HIS A 515 8.13 11.48 -6.40
C HIS A 515 6.97 11.74 -7.37
N GLN A 516 6.33 10.69 -7.90
CA GLN A 516 5.14 10.77 -8.74
C GLN A 516 3.91 11.34 -8.01
N ALA A 517 3.88 11.24 -6.67
CA ALA A 517 2.81 11.81 -5.85
C ALA A 517 3.01 13.31 -5.55
N THR A 518 4.04 13.94 -6.14
CA THR A 518 4.27 15.38 -5.98
C THR A 518 3.12 16.17 -6.61
N PRO A 519 2.48 17.11 -5.87
CA PRO A 519 1.45 17.97 -6.43
C PRO A 519 1.96 18.75 -7.64
N SER A 520 1.14 18.82 -8.69
CA SER A 520 1.51 19.48 -9.96
C SER A 520 1.71 20.99 -9.87
N ASP A 521 1.27 21.61 -8.78
CA ASP A 521 1.46 23.03 -8.48
C ASP A 521 2.71 23.32 -7.63
N THR A 522 3.60 22.33 -7.43
CA THR A 522 4.87 22.51 -6.69
C THR A 522 5.83 23.41 -7.48
N LYS A 523 6.37 24.44 -6.83
CA LYS A 523 7.29 25.41 -7.44
C LYS A 523 8.59 25.64 -6.67
N PHE A 524 8.62 25.28 -5.39
CA PHE A 524 9.72 25.57 -4.47
C PHE A 524 10.11 27.06 -4.43
N GLU A 525 9.12 27.95 -4.39
CA GLU A 525 9.33 29.40 -4.43
C GLU A 525 9.32 30.07 -3.05
N SER A 526 8.74 29.42 -2.03
CA SER A 526 8.64 30.00 -0.68
C SER A 526 8.59 28.96 0.43
N LEU A 527 8.96 29.37 1.65
CA LEU A 527 8.79 28.56 2.85
C LEU A 527 7.30 28.27 3.14
N ASP A 528 6.41 29.22 2.87
CA ASP A 528 4.96 29.01 3.05
C ASP A 528 4.42 27.90 2.13
N GLU A 529 4.87 27.86 0.87
CA GLU A 529 4.56 26.74 -0.04
C GLU A 529 5.15 25.42 0.47
N LEU A 530 6.38 25.45 0.98
CA LEU A 530 7.04 24.27 1.55
C LEU A 530 6.29 23.71 2.76
N ASN A 531 5.81 24.61 3.62
CA ASN A 531 5.10 24.30 4.85
C ASN A 531 3.60 24.04 4.66
N ARG A 532 3.06 24.14 3.45
CA ARG A 532 1.67 23.74 3.19
C ARG A 532 1.49 22.25 3.48
N ASP A 533 0.54 21.90 4.34
CA ASP A 533 0.18 20.50 4.59
C ASP A 533 -0.46 19.89 3.33
N LEU A 534 0.28 19.00 2.68
CA LEU A 534 -0.11 18.28 1.48
C LEU A 534 -0.52 16.83 1.77
N GLY A 535 -0.63 16.48 3.05
CA GLY A 535 -0.79 15.11 3.51
C GLY A 535 0.49 14.27 3.34
N PRO A 536 0.49 13.04 3.90
CA PRO A 536 1.69 12.20 4.01
C PRO A 536 2.37 11.89 2.68
N ASN A 537 1.60 11.57 1.64
CA ASN A 537 2.13 11.22 0.33
C ASN A 537 2.65 12.45 -0.44
N GLY A 538 1.94 13.58 -0.36
CA GLY A 538 2.35 14.81 -1.04
C GLY A 538 3.66 15.36 -0.47
N GLN A 539 3.81 15.38 0.85
CA GLN A 539 5.05 15.83 1.52
C GLN A 539 6.22 14.90 1.22
N TYR A 540 6.02 13.59 1.37
CA TYR A 540 7.07 12.63 1.06
C TYR A 540 7.45 12.67 -0.43
N GLY A 541 6.46 12.75 -1.32
CA GLY A 541 6.66 12.87 -2.77
C GLY A 541 7.51 14.08 -3.15
N ARG A 542 7.20 15.26 -2.62
CA ARG A 542 8.01 16.49 -2.81
C ARG A 542 9.46 16.28 -2.37
N SER A 543 9.67 15.66 -1.20
CA SER A 543 11.03 15.39 -0.71
C SER A 543 11.82 14.42 -1.59
N LYS A 544 11.14 13.49 -2.25
CA LYS A 544 11.76 12.52 -3.17
C LYS A 544 11.97 13.08 -4.58
N LEU A 545 11.11 14.00 -5.02
CA LEU A 545 11.38 14.83 -6.20
C LEU A 545 12.64 15.70 -5.96
N ALA A 546 12.76 16.30 -4.78
CA ALA A 546 13.89 17.15 -4.42
C ALA A 546 15.25 16.41 -4.50
N ALA A 547 15.29 15.11 -4.18
CA ALA A 547 16.50 14.30 -4.34
C ALA A 547 16.92 14.15 -5.82
N ILE A 548 15.96 13.98 -6.74
CA ILE A 548 16.23 13.89 -8.19
C ILE A 548 16.72 15.23 -8.73
N LEU A 549 15.99 16.31 -8.40
CA LEU A 549 16.34 17.68 -8.79
C LEU A 549 17.72 18.08 -8.26
N TYR A 550 18.04 17.71 -7.01
CA TYR A 550 19.34 18.01 -6.41
C TYR A 550 20.50 17.29 -7.13
N SER A 551 20.33 16.01 -7.48
CA SER A 551 21.35 15.30 -8.27
C SER A 551 21.58 15.95 -9.64
N ARG A 552 20.50 16.36 -10.32
CA ARG A 552 20.60 17.07 -11.62
C ARG A 552 21.21 18.46 -11.48
N TYR A 553 20.86 19.20 -10.43
CA TYR A 553 21.49 20.48 -10.09
C TYR A 553 23.00 20.31 -9.88
N LEU A 554 23.42 19.35 -9.04
CA LEU A 554 24.84 19.09 -8.81
C LEU A 554 25.54 18.61 -10.09
N ASN A 555 24.89 17.83 -10.95
CA ASN A 555 25.47 17.49 -12.24
C ASN A 555 25.79 18.73 -13.08
N ARG A 556 24.86 19.70 -13.15
CA ARG A 556 25.04 20.94 -13.91
C ARG A 556 26.09 21.88 -13.31
N HIS A 557 26.15 21.99 -11.98
CA HIS A 557 26.97 23.02 -11.31
C HIS A 557 28.27 22.49 -10.69
N LEU A 558 28.29 21.22 -10.25
CA LEU A 558 29.45 20.58 -9.65
C LEU A 558 30.18 19.65 -10.62
N THR A 559 29.48 18.67 -11.21
CA THR A 559 30.14 17.70 -12.11
C THR A 559 30.72 18.39 -13.35
N SER A 560 30.05 19.41 -13.88
CA SER A 560 30.56 20.21 -15.01
C SER A 560 31.93 20.86 -14.75
N SER A 561 32.19 21.30 -13.51
CA SER A 561 33.46 21.89 -13.09
C SER A 561 34.44 20.88 -12.49
N HIS A 562 33.94 19.75 -12.00
CA HIS A 562 34.71 18.66 -11.38
C HIS A 562 34.24 17.31 -11.96
N PRO A 563 34.67 16.95 -13.19
CA PRO A 563 34.12 15.82 -13.95
C PRO A 563 34.30 14.44 -13.28
N ASN A 564 35.23 14.35 -12.33
CA ASN A 564 35.45 13.14 -11.53
C ASN A 564 34.49 13.02 -10.33
N ILE A 565 33.58 13.97 -10.10
CA ILE A 565 32.53 13.87 -9.09
C ILE A 565 31.21 13.57 -9.79
N LEU A 566 30.75 12.33 -9.68
CA LEU A 566 29.49 11.87 -10.27
C LEU A 566 28.38 11.92 -9.21
N VAL A 567 27.22 12.47 -9.58
CA VAL A 567 26.10 12.65 -8.67
C VAL A 567 24.83 12.08 -9.29
N ASN A 568 24.25 11.07 -8.66
CA ASN A 568 23.04 10.41 -9.15
C ASN A 568 21.98 10.29 -8.07
N ALA A 569 20.72 10.23 -8.48
CA ALA A 569 19.61 9.88 -7.61
C ALA A 569 19.29 8.39 -7.77
N THR A 570 18.84 7.72 -6.70
CA THR A 570 18.51 6.29 -6.77
C THR A 570 17.13 5.97 -6.21
N HIS A 571 16.48 4.96 -6.77
CA HIS A 571 15.28 4.34 -6.22
C HIS A 571 15.58 2.88 -5.85
N PRO A 572 15.21 2.41 -4.64
CA PRO A 572 15.55 1.07 -4.20
C PRO A 572 14.51 0.02 -4.62
N GLY A 573 13.42 0.41 -5.29
CA GLY A 573 12.25 -0.44 -5.48
C GLY A 573 11.34 -0.44 -4.26
N PHE A 574 10.37 -1.35 -4.25
CA PHE A 574 9.53 -1.59 -3.08
C PHE A 574 10.23 -2.60 -2.15
N VAL A 575 10.83 -2.11 -1.07
CA VAL A 575 11.71 -2.89 -0.18
C VAL A 575 11.12 -2.96 1.22
N GLU A 576 11.29 -4.10 1.88
CA GLU A 576 10.97 -4.24 3.30
C GLU A 576 11.98 -3.48 4.17
N THR A 577 11.52 -2.41 4.80
CA THR A 577 12.29 -1.61 5.75
C THR A 577 11.36 -1.20 6.88
N LYS A 578 11.91 -0.77 8.02
CA LYS A 578 11.13 -0.17 9.12
C LYS A 578 10.16 0.91 8.61
N MET A 579 10.60 1.69 7.62
CA MET A 579 9.79 2.72 7.00
C MET A 579 8.53 2.15 6.30
N SER A 580 8.66 1.05 5.56
CA SER A 580 7.56 0.41 4.83
C SER A 580 6.80 -0.65 5.65
N SER A 581 7.26 -0.95 6.87
CA SER A 581 6.66 -1.96 7.75
C SER A 581 6.15 -1.46 9.08
N GLN A 582 6.61 -0.30 9.57
CA GLN A 582 6.24 0.25 10.88
C GLN A 582 5.87 1.73 10.76
N ASP A 583 6.75 2.58 10.20
CA ASP A 583 6.49 4.04 10.19
C ASP A 583 5.28 4.41 9.34
N ILE A 584 4.98 3.63 8.29
CA ILE A 584 3.78 3.78 7.45
C ILE A 584 2.47 3.62 8.24
N HIS A 585 2.51 2.99 9.43
CA HIS A 585 1.34 2.87 10.31
C HIS A 585 1.00 4.20 11.00
N GLU A 586 1.95 5.13 11.13
CA GLU A 586 1.69 6.42 11.78
C GLU A 586 0.65 7.26 11.02
N PRO A 587 0.82 7.54 9.71
CA PRO A 587 -0.20 8.24 8.93
C PRO A 587 -1.37 7.33 8.53
N TYR A 588 -1.14 6.01 8.44
CA TYR A 588 -2.12 5.03 8.02
C TYR A 588 -2.15 3.83 8.99
N PRO A 589 -2.76 3.93 10.17
CA PRO A 589 -2.69 2.87 11.17
C PRO A 589 -3.16 1.50 10.68
N LEU A 590 -4.29 1.49 9.96
CA LEU A 590 -4.86 0.25 9.38
C LEU A 590 -4.31 0.00 7.96
N GLY A 591 -4.27 1.03 7.11
CA GLY A 591 -3.81 0.92 5.72
C GLY A 591 -2.30 0.63 5.59
N GLY A 592 -1.48 1.21 6.45
CA GLY A 592 -0.05 0.94 6.56
C GLY A 592 0.24 -0.46 7.09
N TYR A 593 -0.57 -0.95 8.04
CA TYR A 593 -0.47 -2.34 8.52
C TYR A 593 -0.83 -3.33 7.40
N ALA A 594 -1.96 -3.12 6.73
CA ALA A 594 -2.38 -3.92 5.58
C ALA A 594 -1.36 -3.89 4.43
N MET A 595 -0.80 -2.72 4.10
CA MET A 595 0.30 -2.59 3.12
C MET A 595 1.58 -3.30 3.58
N SER A 596 1.91 -3.23 4.87
CA SER A 596 3.13 -3.85 5.41
C SER A 596 3.10 -5.38 5.34
N VAL A 597 1.94 -5.97 5.61
CA VAL A 597 1.71 -7.43 5.62
C VAL A 597 1.35 -7.95 4.23
N GLY A 598 0.42 -7.29 3.53
CA GLY A 598 -0.07 -7.71 2.22
C GLY A 598 0.95 -7.57 1.09
N MET A 599 1.89 -6.63 1.18
CA MET A 599 2.98 -6.52 0.20
C MET A 599 4.26 -7.26 0.62
N ALA A 600 4.30 -7.96 1.76
CA ALA A 600 5.47 -8.72 2.20
C ALA A 600 6.00 -9.71 1.13
N PRO A 601 5.17 -10.42 0.35
CA PRO A 601 5.65 -11.31 -0.72
C PRO A 601 6.23 -10.59 -1.95
N LEU A 602 5.94 -9.30 -2.13
CA LEU A 602 6.39 -8.45 -3.23
C LEU A 602 7.53 -7.50 -2.83
N LYS A 603 7.79 -7.37 -1.52
CA LYS A 603 8.91 -6.58 -0.99
C LYS A 603 10.21 -7.29 -1.32
N LYS A 604 11.10 -6.59 -2.00
CA LYS A 604 12.50 -6.99 -2.14
C LYS A 604 13.12 -7.11 -0.74
N ASN A 605 14.04 -8.06 -0.58
CA ASN A 605 14.88 -8.07 0.61
C ASN A 605 15.85 -6.87 0.57
N ILE A 606 16.49 -6.57 1.70
CA ILE A 606 17.37 -5.40 1.83
C ILE A 606 18.48 -5.38 0.77
N MET A 607 19.05 -6.54 0.43
CA MET A 607 20.14 -6.67 -0.55
C MET A 607 19.66 -6.36 -1.97
N GLN A 608 18.52 -6.91 -2.37
CA GLN A 608 17.89 -6.58 -3.66
C GLN A 608 17.49 -5.10 -3.75
N GLY A 609 17.19 -4.48 -2.60
CA GLY A 609 16.84 -3.06 -2.50
C GLY A 609 18.02 -2.11 -2.65
N CYS A 610 19.23 -2.51 -2.22
CA CYS A 610 20.40 -1.64 -2.27
C CYS A 610 21.12 -1.62 -3.63
N VAL A 611 20.79 -2.53 -4.56
CA VAL A 611 21.44 -2.67 -5.88
C VAL A 611 21.62 -1.34 -6.61
N SER A 612 20.55 -0.56 -6.82
CA SER A 612 20.64 0.74 -7.51
C SER A 612 21.54 1.72 -6.78
N THR A 613 21.49 1.71 -5.44
CA THR A 613 22.30 2.58 -4.59
C THR A 613 23.78 2.18 -4.63
N VAL A 614 24.10 0.89 -4.57
CA VAL A 614 25.46 0.38 -4.69
C VAL A 614 26.02 0.65 -6.08
N PHE A 615 25.26 0.35 -7.15
CA PHE A 615 25.68 0.66 -8.52
C PHE A 615 26.03 2.14 -8.70
N ALA A 616 25.16 3.05 -8.24
CA ALA A 616 25.39 4.48 -8.31
C ALA A 616 26.59 4.93 -7.46
N ALA A 617 26.89 4.21 -6.37
CA ALA A 617 27.97 4.51 -5.44
C ALA A 617 29.32 3.91 -5.85
N THR A 618 29.36 2.87 -6.68
CA THR A 618 30.59 2.10 -6.93
C THR A 618 30.93 1.91 -8.40
N ALA A 619 29.95 1.77 -9.29
CA ALA A 619 30.16 1.30 -10.65
C ALA A 619 29.78 2.31 -11.74
N THR A 620 28.81 3.19 -11.50
CA THR A 620 28.36 4.14 -12.53
C THR A 620 29.50 5.02 -13.04
N THR A 621 29.46 5.32 -14.34
CA THR A 621 30.37 6.23 -15.04
C THR A 621 29.67 7.52 -15.49
N LYS A 622 28.36 7.63 -15.23
CA LYS A 622 27.52 8.76 -15.62
C LYS A 622 27.05 9.53 -14.37
N SER A 623 26.62 10.76 -14.61
CA SER A 623 26.14 11.69 -13.58
C SER A 623 24.82 12.31 -14.02
N GLY A 624 24.00 12.78 -13.07
CA GLY A 624 22.69 13.38 -13.31
C GLY A 624 21.56 12.39 -13.59
N GLU A 625 21.81 11.10 -13.43
CA GLU A 625 20.83 10.03 -13.69
C GLU A 625 19.94 9.78 -12.46
N TYR A 626 18.69 9.36 -12.72
CA TYR A 626 17.81 8.76 -11.71
C TYR A 626 17.80 7.26 -11.96
N ILE A 627 18.48 6.50 -11.11
CA ILE A 627 18.76 5.08 -11.33
C ILE A 627 17.76 4.24 -10.53
N CYS A 628 16.95 3.46 -11.24
CA CYS A 628 15.93 2.56 -10.71
C CYS A 628 16.37 1.09 -10.76
N PRO A 629 15.73 0.18 -10.01
CA PRO A 629 16.13 -1.23 -10.04
C PRO A 629 15.89 -1.86 -11.41
N PRO A 630 16.80 -2.73 -11.90
CA PRO A 630 18.03 -3.21 -11.27
C PRO A 630 19.28 -2.45 -11.76
N ALA A 631 19.37 -1.15 -11.46
CA ALA A 631 20.40 -0.22 -11.97
C ALA A 631 20.17 0.35 -13.38
N VAL A 632 18.92 0.64 -13.74
CA VAL A 632 18.53 1.24 -15.01
C VAL A 632 18.23 2.73 -14.84
N PRO A 633 18.86 3.62 -15.64
CA PRO A 633 18.51 5.03 -15.65
C PRO A 633 17.09 5.26 -16.16
N GLU A 634 16.31 6.03 -15.41
CA GLU A 634 14.97 6.49 -15.75
C GLU A 634 14.90 8.01 -15.78
N SER A 635 13.90 8.49 -16.51
CA SER A 635 13.66 9.91 -16.73
C SER A 635 13.01 10.64 -15.54
N GLY A 636 12.22 9.92 -14.73
CA GLY A 636 11.30 10.52 -13.75
C GLY A 636 10.11 11.23 -14.42
N ASN A 637 9.25 11.87 -13.63
CA ASN A 637 8.15 12.70 -14.17
C ASN A 637 8.65 14.03 -14.78
N ALA A 638 7.74 14.77 -15.44
CA ALA A 638 8.07 16.04 -16.08
C ALA A 638 8.71 17.06 -15.10
N MET A 639 8.21 17.13 -13.86
CA MET A 639 8.79 17.99 -12.82
C MET A 639 10.22 17.58 -12.45
N ALA A 640 10.54 16.29 -12.45
CA ALA A 640 11.90 15.83 -12.17
C ALA A 640 12.89 16.34 -13.24
N GLN A 641 12.44 16.52 -14.48
CA GLN A 641 13.24 17.03 -15.60
C GLN A 641 13.25 18.56 -15.69
N ASP A 642 12.47 19.26 -14.87
CA ASP A 642 12.38 20.71 -14.90
C ASP A 642 13.62 21.33 -14.25
N GLU A 643 14.48 21.90 -15.09
CA GLU A 643 15.72 22.52 -14.64
C GLU A 643 15.47 23.73 -13.76
N GLN A 644 14.49 24.56 -14.12
CA GLN A 644 14.15 25.77 -13.39
C GLN A 644 13.57 25.44 -12.02
N LEU A 645 12.78 24.37 -11.92
CA LEU A 645 12.29 23.87 -10.64
C LEU A 645 13.45 23.44 -9.73
N GLY A 646 14.49 22.81 -10.29
CA GLY A 646 15.72 22.48 -9.57
C GLY A 646 16.51 23.71 -9.10
N GLU A 647 16.59 24.77 -9.92
CA GLU A 647 17.18 26.05 -9.52
C GLU A 647 16.40 26.72 -8.39
N ASN A 648 15.06 26.74 -8.49
CA ASN A 648 14.18 27.27 -7.45
C ASN A 648 14.37 26.52 -6.13
N LEU A 649 14.34 25.19 -6.16
CA LEU A 649 14.58 24.34 -4.99
C LEU A 649 15.89 24.70 -4.31
N MET A 650 16.98 24.78 -5.05
CA MET A 650 18.29 25.03 -4.45
C MET A 650 18.44 26.47 -3.97
N LYS A 651 17.84 27.45 -4.65
CA LYS A 651 17.77 28.83 -4.16
C LYS A 651 17.01 28.89 -2.82
N LEU A 652 15.81 28.34 -2.76
CA LEU A 652 14.99 28.33 -1.55
C LEU A 652 15.69 27.58 -0.40
N THR A 653 16.30 26.43 -0.68
CA THR A 653 17.08 25.68 0.32
C THR A 653 18.23 26.52 0.88
N ARG A 654 18.98 27.24 0.04
CA ARG A 654 20.05 28.13 0.51
C ARG A 654 19.52 29.26 1.39
N GLU A 655 18.44 29.93 0.97
CA GLU A 655 17.82 31.03 1.70
C GLU A 655 17.36 30.58 3.09
N ILE A 656 16.60 29.47 3.16
CA ILE A 656 16.09 28.91 4.43
C ILE A 656 17.24 28.50 5.34
N VAL A 657 18.19 27.71 4.85
CA VAL A 657 19.30 27.23 5.69
C VAL A 657 20.11 28.42 6.21
N LYS A 658 20.42 29.40 5.37
CA LYS A 658 21.16 30.61 5.77
C LYS A 658 20.41 31.40 6.83
N GLU A 659 19.11 31.63 6.64
CA GLU A 659 18.25 32.37 7.60
C GLU A 659 18.16 31.63 8.94
N LYS A 660 17.84 30.34 8.92
CA LYS A 660 17.55 29.55 10.12
C LYS A 660 18.79 29.12 10.90
N THR A 661 19.98 29.24 10.31
CA THR A 661 21.28 28.95 10.97
C THR A 661 22.12 30.21 11.21
N TYR A 662 21.55 31.40 10.96
CA TYR A 662 22.29 32.67 10.95
C TYR A 662 22.88 33.06 12.33
N GLU A 663 22.21 32.72 13.44
CA GLU A 663 22.73 33.04 14.78
C GLU A 663 24.09 32.37 15.11
N ASP A 664 24.46 31.31 14.37
CA ASP A 664 25.79 30.67 14.46
C ASP A 664 26.76 31.10 13.33
N SER A 665 26.33 31.93 12.38
CA SER A 665 27.01 32.16 11.09
C SER A 665 27.34 33.62 10.78
N ALA A 666 27.90 34.37 11.74
CA ALA A 666 28.43 35.70 11.44
C ALA A 666 29.86 35.69 10.81
N ALA A 667 30.68 34.64 10.94
CA ALA A 667 32.06 34.72 10.43
C ALA A 667 32.88 33.41 10.24
N LYS A 668 32.30 32.19 10.18
CA LYS A 668 33.12 30.97 9.97
C LYS A 668 32.43 29.88 9.12
N GLY A 669 32.61 29.96 7.80
CA GLY A 669 32.81 28.77 6.97
C GLY A 669 31.60 27.88 6.65
N CYS A 670 30.39 28.43 6.51
CA CYS A 670 29.33 27.67 5.83
C CYS A 670 29.58 27.74 4.30
N PRO A 671 29.90 26.63 3.62
CA PRO A 671 30.39 26.62 2.24
C PRO A 671 29.24 26.69 1.22
N PHE A 672 28.15 27.39 1.53
CA PHE A 672 27.22 27.88 0.51
C PHE A 672 27.85 29.06 -0.25
N THR A 673 29.06 28.87 -0.77
CA THR A 673 29.56 29.73 -1.83
C THR A 673 28.82 29.35 -3.10
N ASP A 674 28.35 30.35 -3.85
CA ASP A 674 27.79 30.13 -5.18
C ASP A 674 28.74 29.24 -5.98
N TYR A 675 28.20 28.14 -6.53
CA TYR A 675 28.95 27.22 -7.39
C TYR A 675 29.20 27.84 -8.75
#